data_AF-A0A7D9HXE2-F1
#
_entry.id   AF-A0A7D9HXE2-F1
#
_cell.length_a   1.000
_cell.length_b   1.000
_cell.length_c   1.000
_cell.angle_alpha   90.00
_cell.angle_beta   90.00
_cell.angle_gamma   90.00
#
_symmetry.space_group_name_H-M   'P 1'
#
loop_
_entity.id
_entity.type
_entity.pdbx_description
1 polymer ?
#
loop_
_entity_poly.entity_id
_entity_poly.type
_entity_poly.pdbx_seq_one_letter_code
_entity_poly.pdbx_strand_id
1 'polypeptide(L)'
;MSGGSNDHVAPPPTSPPEINFSLPRQSDFATKLYDWPSAPTEILLITANDHEFAACYFYVKNVQRSYCNALGMVDFGQFGDGVRVALMKCAQGPTEAVIAVKNAAEKLHPKVVLFVGICASMKPTEAKLGDVVISAKLATYADRKVSADGTEYRGTKAKVSRNMARLILHAADGWEPPLQNQSSLKVDVHRDAVMLSGPELVDNTKRREELAEYFRDALGLEMEGAGLYAAAHDLQIEWAVIKAVSDFADGSKSVTKEWQPFASVMAASLVHNMFKHANVILKQWPHNPGISGEGLDIVNVDKWRVENAKDFNQSETNQNSSRGNQFSEPHSCSVYSTIGSPTHWGRVLINVNNVSPRFSFCGQSQLPTEILLITANDHEFAACYSYMKNVQRGWHDTLGMVDFGQFDDEKPRVALMKCPQGPTEAVIAVKNAAEILYPKVVLFVGICATLKPAKAKLGDVVISAKLATYANVSRYMARRILSAADGWKPPLQDQSSLKVDVHRDAVMLSGPELVDNLERRQELSNNFQEALGLEMEGAGLYAAAYDLGIEWAVIKAVSDFGDGSKSVTKDWQPFASVMAASVVHNMFKEAHVIKKWPHYKNFDPGMAEDTIDAKNENEKRTQMKININAERNHSQIQKCVLVVVLQTKISFRMTATSGQSIKSKSVLSKRFASYLTLMMSKQCGAKGGTGIAEVALQKWGTGNRQHNVGALKKIVEETMARVDVINEIENWEQLCVCHGCGNKLK
;
A
#
# COMPACT_ATOMS: atom_id res chain seq x y z
N MET A 1 26.02 -55.35 3.38
CA MET A 1 26.02 -55.05 1.94
C MET A 1 24.59 -55.14 1.45
N SER A 2 23.92 -54.00 1.33
CA SER A 2 22.61 -53.85 0.69
C SER A 2 22.73 -52.60 -0.17
N GLY A 3 22.70 -52.79 -1.49
CA GLY A 3 23.01 -51.75 -2.48
C GLY A 3 22.01 -50.60 -2.40
N GLY A 4 22.54 -49.40 -2.22
CA GLY A 4 21.83 -48.18 -2.58
C GLY A 4 21.85 -48.06 -4.10
N SER A 5 20.67 -48.02 -4.71
CA SER A 5 20.50 -47.54 -6.08
C SER A 5 20.94 -46.08 -6.12
N ASN A 6 22.08 -45.81 -6.76
CA ASN A 6 22.38 -44.49 -7.28
C ASN A 6 21.33 -44.20 -8.37
N ASP A 7 20.25 -43.51 -8.00
CA ASP A 7 19.35 -42.88 -8.96
C ASP A 7 20.12 -41.75 -9.64
N HIS A 8 20.90 -42.11 -10.66
CA HIS A 8 21.43 -41.18 -11.63
C HIS A 8 20.25 -40.61 -12.41
N VAL A 9 19.72 -39.48 -11.95
CA VAL A 9 18.82 -38.63 -12.73
C VAL A 9 19.55 -38.32 -14.05
N ALA A 10 18.97 -38.73 -15.17
CA ALA A 10 19.52 -38.44 -16.49
C ALA A 10 19.79 -36.93 -16.61
N PRO A 11 20.92 -36.51 -17.22
CA PRO A 11 21.19 -35.10 -17.40
C PRO A 11 20.01 -34.44 -18.13
N PRO A 12 19.58 -33.25 -17.70
CA PRO A 12 18.44 -32.56 -18.30
C PRO A 12 18.69 -32.38 -19.80
N PRO A 13 17.66 -32.50 -20.65
CA PRO A 13 17.80 -32.25 -22.08
C PRO A 13 18.38 -30.85 -22.31
N THR A 14 19.39 -30.76 -23.18
CA THR A 14 20.14 -29.52 -23.42
C THR A 14 19.28 -28.43 -24.05
N SER A 15 18.23 -28.81 -24.78
CA SER A 15 17.31 -27.88 -25.44
C SER A 15 15.86 -28.20 -25.08
N PRO A 16 15.00 -27.17 -24.94
CA PRO A 16 13.57 -27.39 -24.69
C PRO A 16 12.86 -27.95 -25.93
N PRO A 17 11.67 -28.56 -25.77
CA PRO A 17 10.81 -28.89 -26.89
C PRO A 17 10.33 -27.66 -27.67
N GLU A 18 9.91 -27.88 -28.91
CA GLU A 18 9.29 -26.84 -29.73
C GLU A 18 7.89 -26.48 -29.23
N ILE A 19 7.61 -25.18 -29.19
CA ILE A 19 6.26 -24.62 -28.95
C ILE A 19 5.49 -24.51 -30.27
N ASN A 20 4.16 -24.52 -30.22
CA ASN A 20 3.30 -24.55 -31.40
C ASN A 20 3.08 -23.20 -32.11
N PHE A 21 3.83 -22.16 -31.72
CA PHE A 21 3.84 -20.85 -32.33
C PHE A 21 5.22 -20.20 -32.23
N SER A 22 5.48 -19.17 -33.04
CA SER A 22 6.69 -18.36 -32.91
C SER A 22 6.48 -17.20 -31.94
N LEU A 23 7.42 -16.99 -31.02
CA LEU A 23 7.40 -15.82 -30.15
C LEU A 23 7.61 -14.53 -30.96
N PRO A 24 6.91 -13.43 -30.60
CA PRO A 24 7.16 -12.13 -31.21
C PRO A 24 8.60 -11.69 -30.93
N ARG A 25 9.28 -11.19 -31.95
CA ARG A 25 10.58 -10.52 -31.80
C ARG A 25 10.34 -9.09 -31.35
N GLN A 26 11.38 -8.44 -30.83
CA GLN A 26 11.30 -7.03 -30.44
C GLN A 26 10.82 -6.11 -31.58
N SER A 27 11.17 -6.43 -32.82
CA SER A 27 10.71 -5.72 -34.02
C SER A 27 9.21 -5.80 -34.27
N ASP A 28 8.54 -6.80 -33.68
CA ASP A 28 7.14 -7.12 -33.91
C ASP A 28 6.23 -6.42 -32.85
N PHE A 29 6.83 -5.78 -31.84
CA PHE A 29 6.09 -5.04 -30.81
C PHE A 29 5.50 -3.74 -31.36
N ALA A 30 4.36 -3.32 -30.80
CA ALA A 30 3.69 -2.09 -31.19
C ALA A 30 4.62 -0.87 -31.06
N THR A 31 4.80 -0.13 -32.15
CA THR A 31 5.63 1.08 -32.21
C THR A 31 4.80 2.36 -32.15
N LYS A 32 3.53 2.29 -32.58
CA LYS A 32 2.61 3.43 -32.51
C LYS A 32 2.19 3.67 -31.06
N LEU A 33 2.38 4.91 -30.62
CA LEU A 33 1.93 5.38 -29.31
C LEU A 33 0.47 5.87 -29.38
N TYR A 34 -0.27 5.55 -28.33
CA TYR A 34 -1.65 5.97 -28.11
C TYR A 34 -1.75 6.81 -26.84
N ASP A 35 -2.87 7.53 -26.71
CA ASP A 35 -3.20 8.23 -25.48
C ASP A 35 -3.42 7.25 -24.33
N TRP A 36 -3.09 7.69 -23.11
CA TRP A 36 -3.29 6.90 -21.91
C TRP A 36 -4.77 6.51 -21.74
N PRO A 37 -5.10 5.21 -21.53
CA PRO A 37 -6.49 4.79 -21.38
C PRO A 37 -7.17 5.42 -20.16
N SER A 38 -8.43 5.81 -20.30
CA SER A 38 -9.23 6.36 -19.20
C SER A 38 -9.84 5.29 -18.28
N ALA A 39 -10.01 4.06 -18.77
CA ALA A 39 -10.59 2.97 -18.00
C ALA A 39 -9.53 2.29 -17.12
N PRO A 40 -9.86 1.92 -15.87
CA PRO A 40 -8.91 1.26 -14.99
C PRO A 40 -8.57 -0.14 -15.51
N THR A 41 -7.33 -0.56 -15.26
CA THR A 41 -6.82 -1.88 -15.59
C THR A 41 -7.44 -2.93 -14.67
N GLU A 42 -7.71 -4.13 -15.18
CA GLU A 42 -8.17 -5.24 -14.34
C GLU A 42 -6.98 -6.10 -13.90
N ILE A 43 -6.10 -6.44 -14.84
CA ILE A 43 -4.91 -7.26 -14.60
C ILE A 43 -3.66 -6.47 -14.99
N LEU A 44 -2.74 -6.30 -14.05
CA LEU A 44 -1.41 -5.80 -14.32
C LEU A 44 -0.44 -6.99 -14.40
N LEU A 45 0.22 -7.15 -15.54
CA LEU A 45 1.31 -8.10 -15.75
C LEU A 45 2.64 -7.37 -15.69
N ILE A 46 3.53 -7.84 -14.81
CA ILE A 46 4.90 -7.34 -14.69
C ILE A 46 5.87 -8.47 -15.01
N THR A 47 6.87 -8.14 -15.81
CA THR A 47 7.97 -9.04 -16.22
C THR A 47 9.31 -8.34 -15.98
N ALA A 48 10.40 -9.09 -15.85
CA ALA A 48 11.74 -8.54 -15.59
C ALA A 48 12.67 -8.59 -16.80
N ASN A 49 12.50 -9.55 -17.72
CA ASN A 49 13.35 -9.70 -18.91
C ASN A 49 12.58 -9.77 -20.24
N ASP A 50 13.32 -9.77 -21.35
CA ASP A 50 12.75 -9.72 -22.69
C ASP A 50 11.96 -10.98 -23.09
N HIS A 51 12.39 -12.16 -22.64
CA HIS A 51 11.71 -13.42 -22.93
C HIS A 51 10.36 -13.49 -22.20
N GLU A 52 10.35 -13.08 -20.94
CA GLU A 52 9.13 -12.99 -20.12
C GLU A 52 8.12 -12.02 -20.73
N PHE A 53 8.60 -10.84 -21.13
CA PHE A 53 7.79 -9.83 -21.79
C PHE A 53 7.22 -10.33 -23.12
N ALA A 54 8.05 -10.91 -23.99
CA ALA A 54 7.62 -11.43 -25.29
C ALA A 54 6.56 -12.53 -25.15
N ALA A 55 6.73 -13.43 -24.17
CA ALA A 55 5.78 -14.48 -23.87
C ALA A 55 4.43 -13.93 -23.41
N CYS A 56 4.42 -12.95 -22.48
CA CYS A 56 3.18 -12.31 -22.05
C CYS A 56 2.52 -11.52 -23.18
N TYR A 57 3.31 -10.76 -23.95
CA TYR A 57 2.84 -9.93 -25.06
C TYR A 57 2.07 -10.75 -26.11
N PHE A 58 2.53 -11.97 -26.42
CA PHE A 58 1.84 -12.87 -27.36
C PHE A 58 0.38 -13.15 -26.98
N TYR A 59 0.08 -13.27 -25.68
CA TYR A 59 -1.27 -13.59 -25.20
C TYR A 59 -2.16 -12.36 -25.01
N VAL A 60 -1.60 -11.14 -25.05
CA VAL A 60 -2.37 -9.90 -24.96
C VAL A 60 -2.87 -9.53 -26.36
N LYS A 61 -4.20 -9.51 -26.54
CA LYS A 61 -4.82 -9.15 -27.83
C LYS A 61 -5.08 -7.65 -27.92
N ASN A 62 -5.14 -7.13 -29.16
CA ASN A 62 -5.46 -5.73 -29.48
C ASN A 62 -4.54 -4.72 -28.78
N VAL A 63 -3.23 -4.97 -28.81
CA VAL A 63 -2.25 -4.18 -28.07
C VAL A 63 -2.20 -2.72 -28.54
N GLN A 64 -2.27 -1.81 -27.58
CA GLN A 64 -2.05 -0.38 -27.72
C GLN A 64 -0.94 0.04 -26.75
N ARG A 65 0.18 0.51 -27.31
CA ARG A 65 1.30 1.00 -26.51
C ARG A 65 1.05 2.45 -26.10
N SER A 66 1.21 2.74 -24.82
CA SER A 66 1.20 4.12 -24.30
C SER A 66 2.45 4.37 -23.48
N TYR A 67 2.72 5.64 -23.20
CA TYR A 67 3.85 6.07 -22.38
C TYR A 67 3.37 6.99 -21.26
N CYS A 68 3.91 6.80 -20.05
CA CYS A 68 3.83 7.83 -19.02
C CYS A 68 5.15 7.90 -18.24
N ASN A 69 5.51 9.09 -17.75
CA ASN A 69 6.82 9.30 -17.11
C ASN A 69 7.05 8.37 -15.91
N ALA A 70 6.00 8.03 -15.15
CA ALA A 70 6.11 7.21 -13.94
C ALA A 70 6.31 5.71 -14.22
N LEU A 71 5.95 5.22 -15.40
CA LEU A 71 5.94 3.79 -15.74
C LEU A 71 6.76 3.44 -16.99
N GLY A 72 7.16 4.45 -17.77
CA GLY A 72 7.72 4.24 -19.10
C GLY A 72 6.67 3.72 -20.08
N MET A 73 7.05 2.72 -20.87
CA MET A 73 6.18 2.09 -21.86
C MET A 73 5.27 1.05 -21.22
N VAL A 74 3.97 1.14 -21.50
CA VAL A 74 2.96 0.20 -21.04
C VAL A 74 2.13 -0.27 -22.24
N ASP A 75 2.00 -1.58 -22.39
CA ASP A 75 1.19 -2.20 -23.44
C ASP A 75 -0.18 -2.58 -22.88
N PHE A 76 -1.22 -1.90 -23.36
CA PHE A 76 -2.60 -2.17 -22.98
C PHE A 76 -3.25 -3.10 -23.99
N GLY A 77 -4.01 -4.07 -23.51
CA GLY A 77 -4.79 -4.93 -24.38
C GLY A 77 -5.79 -5.76 -23.60
N GLN A 78 -6.12 -6.93 -24.13
CA GLN A 78 -7.20 -7.75 -23.57
C GLN A 78 -6.86 -9.23 -23.52
N PHE A 79 -7.34 -9.89 -22.47
CA PHE A 79 -7.50 -11.34 -22.40
C PHE A 79 -8.95 -11.74 -22.70
N GLY A 80 -9.11 -12.87 -23.40
CA GLY A 80 -10.41 -13.52 -23.65
C GLY A 80 -11.52 -12.55 -24.05
N ASP A 81 -12.64 -12.61 -23.32
CA ASP A 81 -13.86 -11.81 -23.56
C ASP A 81 -13.74 -10.35 -23.05
N GLY A 82 -12.63 -9.68 -23.33
CA GLY A 82 -12.46 -8.23 -23.11
C GLY A 82 -11.90 -7.81 -21.75
N VAL A 83 -11.26 -8.72 -21.00
CA VAL A 83 -10.62 -8.41 -19.72
C VAL A 83 -9.43 -7.48 -19.95
N ARG A 84 -9.42 -6.30 -19.33
CA ARG A 84 -8.39 -5.28 -19.59
C ARG A 84 -7.07 -5.63 -18.91
N VAL A 85 -6.01 -5.71 -19.70
CA VAL A 85 -4.66 -6.05 -19.27
C VAL A 85 -3.73 -4.88 -19.55
N ALA A 86 -2.86 -4.57 -18.59
CA ALA A 86 -1.67 -3.76 -18.82
C ALA A 86 -0.43 -4.64 -18.63
N LEU A 87 0.49 -4.60 -19.58
CA LEU A 87 1.77 -5.32 -19.55
C LEU A 87 2.91 -4.30 -19.50
N MET A 88 3.81 -4.48 -18.54
CA MET A 88 5.01 -3.66 -18.42
C MET A 88 6.22 -4.49 -17.97
N LYS A 89 7.41 -3.89 -18.13
CA LYS A 89 8.67 -4.46 -17.67
C LYS A 89 9.23 -3.64 -16.52
N CYS A 90 9.76 -4.28 -15.49
CA CYS A 90 10.54 -3.62 -14.45
C CYS A 90 11.99 -4.13 -14.47
N ALA A 91 12.89 -3.40 -13.80
CA ALA A 91 14.23 -3.89 -13.54
C ALA A 91 14.19 -5.06 -12.53
N GLN A 92 15.23 -5.89 -12.53
CA GLN A 92 15.35 -7.05 -11.63
C GLN A 92 15.65 -6.61 -10.20
N GLY A 93 15.04 -7.31 -9.24
CA GLY A 93 15.29 -7.12 -7.82
C GLY A 93 14.08 -6.67 -7.01
N PRO A 94 14.10 -6.87 -5.67
CA PRO A 94 12.97 -6.53 -4.81
C PRO A 94 12.66 -5.02 -4.76
N THR A 95 13.70 -4.18 -4.66
CA THR A 95 13.55 -2.72 -4.54
C THR A 95 12.89 -2.13 -5.78
N GLU A 96 13.34 -2.56 -6.96
CA GLU A 96 12.84 -2.17 -8.28
C GLU A 96 11.38 -2.63 -8.47
N ALA A 97 11.07 -3.85 -8.02
CA ALA A 97 9.71 -4.39 -8.06
C ALA A 97 8.74 -3.58 -7.18
N VAL A 98 9.12 -3.15 -5.97
CA VAL A 98 8.27 -2.28 -5.12
C VAL A 98 7.95 -0.98 -5.85
N ILE A 99 8.95 -0.31 -6.42
CA ILE A 99 8.76 0.96 -7.12
C ILE A 99 7.80 0.79 -8.30
N ALA A 100 8.06 -0.21 -9.14
CA ALA A 100 7.23 -0.49 -10.30
C ALA A 100 5.78 -0.78 -9.92
N VAL A 101 5.55 -1.64 -8.93
CA VAL A 101 4.18 -1.99 -8.47
C VAL A 101 3.48 -0.79 -7.86
N LYS A 102 4.14 0.00 -7.00
CA LYS A 102 3.52 1.17 -6.37
C LYS A 102 3.14 2.24 -7.40
N ASN A 103 4.05 2.58 -8.31
CA ASN A 103 3.76 3.55 -9.38
C ASN A 103 2.65 3.03 -10.28
N ALA A 104 2.67 1.74 -10.63
CA ALA A 104 1.69 1.15 -11.54
C ALA A 104 0.31 1.11 -10.89
N ALA A 105 0.23 0.75 -9.62
CA ALA A 105 -1.01 0.72 -8.88
C ALA A 105 -1.67 2.11 -8.77
N GLU A 106 -0.87 3.16 -8.60
CA GLU A 106 -1.36 4.55 -8.58
C GLU A 106 -1.94 5.00 -9.92
N LYS A 107 -1.34 4.61 -11.05
CA LYS A 107 -1.80 5.07 -12.39
C LYS A 107 -2.83 4.17 -13.05
N LEU A 108 -2.82 2.88 -12.73
CA LEU A 108 -3.60 1.86 -13.44
C LEU A 108 -4.77 1.33 -12.61
N HIS A 109 -4.73 1.49 -11.28
CA HIS A 109 -5.71 0.95 -10.35
C HIS A 109 -6.08 -0.52 -10.63
N PRO A 110 -5.10 -1.44 -10.74
CA PRO A 110 -5.37 -2.83 -11.07
C PRO A 110 -6.19 -3.50 -9.97
N LYS A 111 -6.96 -4.53 -10.33
CA LYS A 111 -7.58 -5.44 -9.36
C LYS A 111 -6.59 -6.49 -8.87
N VAL A 112 -5.68 -6.90 -9.75
CA VAL A 112 -4.65 -7.91 -9.47
C VAL A 112 -3.34 -7.57 -10.17
N VAL A 113 -2.23 -7.82 -9.48
CA VAL A 113 -0.87 -7.69 -10.00
C VAL A 113 -0.20 -9.05 -10.05
N LEU A 114 0.27 -9.44 -11.23
CA LEU A 114 0.93 -10.73 -11.44
C LEU A 114 2.37 -10.51 -11.89
N PHE A 115 3.31 -11.07 -11.14
CA PHE A 115 4.69 -11.16 -11.61
C PHE A 115 4.86 -12.45 -12.40
N VAL A 116 5.08 -12.35 -13.70
CA VAL A 116 5.09 -13.50 -14.62
C VAL A 116 6.48 -13.66 -15.21
N GLY A 117 7.03 -14.88 -15.17
CA GLY A 117 8.32 -15.11 -15.80
C GLY A 117 8.99 -16.43 -15.48
N ILE A 118 10.29 -16.38 -15.19
CA ILE A 118 11.11 -17.56 -14.93
C ILE A 118 11.63 -17.61 -13.49
N CYS A 119 11.86 -18.82 -12.99
CA CYS A 119 12.49 -19.09 -11.70
C CYS A 119 13.49 -20.24 -11.82
N ALA A 120 14.37 -20.38 -10.82
CA ALA A 120 15.15 -21.59 -10.63
C ALA A 120 14.36 -22.62 -9.81
N SER A 121 14.58 -23.91 -10.03
CA SER A 121 14.07 -24.97 -9.17
C SER A 121 15.02 -25.23 -8.00
N MET A 122 14.49 -25.13 -6.78
CA MET A 122 15.22 -25.48 -5.56
C MET A 122 15.32 -27.00 -5.37
N LYS A 123 14.44 -27.76 -6.04
CA LYS A 123 14.35 -29.22 -5.93
C LYS A 123 14.17 -29.83 -7.32
N PRO A 124 15.27 -30.10 -8.05
CA PRO A 124 15.23 -30.57 -9.44
C PRO A 124 14.46 -31.88 -9.64
N THR A 125 14.33 -32.71 -8.58
CA THR A 125 13.56 -33.96 -8.61
C THR A 125 12.05 -33.74 -8.49
N GLU A 126 11.61 -32.62 -7.90
CA GLU A 126 10.20 -32.27 -7.68
C GLU A 126 9.67 -31.31 -8.76
N ALA A 127 10.46 -30.31 -9.17
CA ALA A 127 10.12 -29.37 -10.23
C ALA A 127 11.19 -29.35 -11.31
N LYS A 128 10.79 -29.74 -12.53
CA LYS A 128 11.66 -29.92 -13.70
C LYS A 128 11.66 -28.67 -14.58
N LEU A 129 12.62 -28.56 -15.48
CA LEU A 129 12.65 -27.49 -16.49
C LEU A 129 11.32 -27.46 -17.26
N GLY A 130 10.73 -26.27 -17.37
CA GLY A 130 9.42 -26.06 -17.99
C GLY A 130 8.22 -26.11 -17.05
N ASP A 131 8.30 -26.80 -15.91
CA ASP A 131 7.21 -26.85 -14.93
C ASP A 131 6.86 -25.45 -14.44
N VAL A 132 5.57 -25.20 -14.19
CA VAL A 132 5.09 -23.90 -13.72
C VAL A 132 4.88 -23.96 -12.21
N VAL A 133 5.47 -23.00 -11.50
CA VAL A 133 5.38 -22.81 -10.05
C VAL A 133 4.56 -21.56 -9.76
N ILE A 134 3.44 -21.73 -9.05
CA ILE A 134 2.61 -20.62 -8.59
C ILE A 134 2.88 -20.37 -7.11
N SER A 135 3.14 -19.12 -6.73
CA SER A 135 3.32 -18.75 -5.32
C SER A 135 1.99 -18.79 -4.56
N ALA A 136 1.54 -19.96 -4.11
CA ALA A 136 0.50 -20.03 -3.08
C ALA A 136 1.01 -19.45 -1.75
N LYS A 137 2.32 -19.62 -1.53
CA LYS A 137 3.08 -19.09 -0.40
C LYS A 137 4.35 -18.43 -0.97
N LEU A 138 4.73 -17.29 -0.42
CA LEU A 138 5.98 -16.60 -0.72
C LEU A 138 6.81 -16.56 0.56
N ALA A 139 8.10 -16.87 0.46
CA ALA A 139 9.06 -16.70 1.53
C ALA A 139 10.16 -15.75 1.08
N THR A 140 10.61 -14.84 1.95
CA THR A 140 11.77 -13.97 1.69
C THR A 140 12.96 -14.40 2.53
N TYR A 141 14.16 -14.33 1.95
CA TYR A 141 15.41 -14.72 2.65
C TYR A 141 16.46 -13.61 2.71
N ALA A 142 16.14 -12.44 2.15
CA ALA A 142 17.03 -11.30 2.09
C ALA A 142 17.40 -10.81 3.51
N ASP A 143 16.39 -10.63 4.36
CA ASP A 143 16.57 -10.18 5.74
C ASP A 143 17.15 -11.30 6.57
N ARG A 144 18.41 -11.13 6.97
CA ARG A 144 19.12 -12.11 7.77
C ARG A 144 20.12 -11.46 8.71
N LYS A 145 20.42 -12.16 9.80
CA LYS A 145 21.56 -11.86 10.66
C LYS A 145 22.65 -12.91 10.41
N VAL A 146 23.86 -12.47 10.10
CA VAL A 146 25.02 -13.35 9.98
C VAL A 146 25.90 -13.14 11.21
N SER A 147 26.10 -14.20 11.99
CA SER A 147 26.87 -14.19 13.22
C SER A 147 27.91 -15.32 13.25
N ALA A 148 28.72 -15.40 14.30
CA ALA A 148 29.62 -16.54 14.50
C ALA A 148 28.86 -17.87 14.69
N ASP A 149 27.64 -17.83 15.24
CA ASP A 149 26.80 -19.00 15.50
C ASP A 149 26.03 -19.49 14.25
N GLY A 150 26.14 -18.76 13.13
CA GLY A 150 25.47 -19.06 11.87
C GLY A 150 24.59 -17.92 11.36
N THR A 151 23.72 -18.28 10.41
CA THR A 151 22.80 -17.34 9.74
C THR A 151 21.38 -17.54 10.26
N GLU A 152 20.78 -16.45 10.74
CA GLU A 152 19.38 -16.39 11.14
C GLU A 152 18.58 -15.65 10.06
N TYR A 153 17.68 -16.34 9.36
CA TYR A 153 16.77 -15.72 8.41
C TYR A 153 15.56 -15.11 9.13
N ARG A 154 15.28 -13.84 8.85
CA ARG A 154 14.26 -13.01 9.52
C ARG A 154 13.20 -12.48 8.54
N GLY A 155 13.21 -12.96 7.30
CA GLY A 155 12.27 -12.58 6.26
C GLY A 155 10.84 -13.10 6.50
N THR A 156 9.93 -12.63 5.66
CA THR A 156 8.49 -12.90 5.80
C THR A 156 8.09 -14.18 5.08
N LYS A 157 7.15 -14.92 5.66
CA LYS A 157 6.38 -15.98 4.96
C LYS A 157 4.93 -15.55 4.82
N ALA A 158 4.49 -15.30 3.60
CA ALA A 158 3.16 -14.81 3.30
C ALA A 158 2.38 -15.80 2.44
N LYS A 159 1.06 -15.84 2.63
CA LYS A 159 0.14 -16.53 1.71
C LYS A 159 -0.49 -15.48 0.82
N VAL A 160 -0.84 -15.86 -0.40
CA VAL A 160 -1.74 -15.04 -1.22
C VAL A 160 -3.11 -14.94 -0.54
N SER A 161 -3.93 -13.99 -1.00
CA SER A 161 -5.27 -13.80 -0.45
C SER A 161 -6.16 -15.05 -0.63
N ARG A 162 -7.30 -15.07 0.05
CA ARG A 162 -8.33 -16.10 -0.14
C ARG A 162 -8.84 -16.15 -1.59
N ASN A 163 -8.98 -15.01 -2.24
CA ASN A 163 -9.51 -14.93 -3.60
C ASN A 163 -8.52 -15.54 -4.59
N MET A 164 -7.25 -15.14 -4.48
CA MET A 164 -6.18 -15.70 -5.29
C MET A 164 -5.98 -17.19 -5.02
N ALA A 165 -5.95 -17.61 -3.75
CA ALA A 165 -5.81 -19.02 -3.39
C ALA A 165 -6.89 -19.91 -4.01
N ARG A 166 -8.15 -19.44 -4.04
CA ARG A 166 -9.27 -20.16 -4.69
C ARG A 166 -9.08 -20.26 -6.20
N LEU A 167 -8.57 -19.20 -6.85
CA LEU A 167 -8.27 -19.22 -8.27
C LEU A 167 -7.15 -20.21 -8.61
N ILE A 168 -6.08 -20.22 -7.79
CA ILE A 168 -4.91 -21.09 -7.97
C ILE A 168 -5.28 -22.59 -7.97
N LEU A 169 -6.27 -23.00 -7.16
CA LEU A 169 -6.74 -24.39 -7.12
C LEU A 169 -7.17 -24.92 -8.50
N HIS A 170 -7.70 -24.03 -9.34
CA HIS A 170 -8.22 -24.31 -10.67
C HIS A 170 -7.30 -23.82 -11.80
N ALA A 171 -6.06 -23.42 -11.49
CA ALA A 171 -5.18 -22.77 -12.48
C ALA A 171 -4.90 -23.64 -13.72
N ALA A 172 -4.72 -24.95 -13.50
CA ALA A 172 -4.43 -25.92 -14.54
C ALA A 172 -5.68 -26.53 -15.20
N ASP A 173 -6.89 -26.17 -14.75
CA ASP A 173 -8.12 -26.76 -15.30
C ASP A 173 -8.27 -26.35 -16.77
N GLY A 174 -8.31 -27.36 -17.65
CA GLY A 174 -8.37 -27.17 -19.10
C GLY A 174 -7.16 -26.45 -19.71
N TRP A 175 -6.05 -26.35 -18.98
CA TRP A 175 -4.80 -25.83 -19.53
C TRP A 175 -4.10 -26.92 -20.34
N GLU A 176 -3.78 -26.60 -21.59
CA GLU A 176 -2.92 -27.39 -22.44
C GLU A 176 -1.64 -26.60 -22.68
N PRO A 177 -0.45 -27.13 -22.32
CA PRO A 177 0.81 -26.43 -22.59
C PRO A 177 0.97 -26.28 -24.11
N PRO A 178 1.44 -25.12 -24.61
CA PRO A 178 1.47 -24.82 -26.04
C PRO A 178 2.64 -25.50 -26.77
N LEU A 179 2.73 -26.83 -26.67
CA LEU A 179 3.75 -27.65 -27.30
C LEU A 179 3.35 -28.00 -28.74
N GLN A 180 4.33 -28.03 -29.64
CA GLN A 180 4.13 -28.54 -31.01
C GLN A 180 3.75 -30.03 -31.00
N ASN A 181 4.33 -30.79 -30.07
CA ASN A 181 3.97 -32.17 -29.80
C ASN A 181 3.67 -32.36 -28.30
N GLN A 182 2.41 -32.66 -27.94
CA GLN A 182 2.00 -32.82 -26.54
C GLN A 182 2.71 -33.96 -25.80
N SER A 183 3.31 -34.92 -26.51
CA SER A 183 4.09 -36.01 -25.89
C SER A 183 5.57 -35.68 -25.69
N SER A 184 6.06 -34.50 -26.13
CA SER A 184 7.49 -34.18 -26.08
C SER A 184 8.00 -33.87 -24.69
N LEU A 185 7.14 -33.34 -23.81
CA LEU A 185 7.46 -33.05 -22.42
C LEU A 185 6.16 -33.00 -21.62
N LYS A 186 6.12 -33.71 -20.49
CA LYS A 186 5.07 -33.54 -19.51
C LYS A 186 5.41 -32.32 -18.64
N VAL A 187 4.61 -31.27 -18.74
CA VAL A 187 4.74 -30.05 -17.94
C VAL A 187 3.74 -30.10 -16.78
N ASP A 188 4.23 -30.03 -15.55
CA ASP A 188 3.41 -30.03 -14.34
C ASP A 188 3.19 -28.59 -13.80
N VAL A 189 2.06 -28.39 -13.11
CA VAL A 189 1.72 -27.12 -12.44
C VAL A 189 1.71 -27.32 -10.93
N HIS A 190 2.62 -26.63 -10.25
CA HIS A 190 2.81 -26.69 -8.81
C HIS A 190 2.01 -25.58 -8.12
N ARG A 191 0.79 -25.93 -7.68
CA ARG A 191 -0.23 -24.97 -7.19
C ARG A 191 -0.20 -24.69 -5.68
N ASP A 192 0.54 -25.46 -4.87
CA ASP A 192 0.70 -25.24 -3.41
C ASP A 192 2.17 -25.00 -3.04
N ALA A 193 2.96 -24.52 -3.99
CA ALA A 193 4.38 -24.31 -3.83
C ALA A 193 4.70 -23.08 -2.96
N VAL A 194 5.85 -23.14 -2.28
CA VAL A 194 6.52 -21.98 -1.71
C VAL A 194 7.48 -21.44 -2.76
N MET A 195 7.28 -20.19 -3.16
CA MET A 195 8.25 -19.43 -3.96
C MET A 195 9.17 -18.67 -3.00
N LEU A 196 10.48 -18.89 -3.14
CA LEU A 196 11.51 -18.21 -2.37
C LEU A 196 11.99 -16.97 -3.15
N SER A 197 12.09 -15.83 -2.48
CA SER A 197 12.43 -14.54 -3.12
C SER A 197 13.52 -13.78 -2.38
N GLY A 198 14.46 -13.19 -3.14
CA GLY A 198 15.51 -12.34 -2.59
C GLY A 198 16.39 -11.70 -3.66
N PRO A 199 17.33 -10.83 -3.27
CA PRO A 199 18.10 -10.01 -4.21
C PRO A 199 19.24 -10.76 -4.92
N GLU A 200 19.51 -12.02 -4.57
CA GLU A 200 20.65 -12.77 -5.12
C GLU A 200 20.25 -13.54 -6.38
N LEU A 201 20.99 -13.37 -7.47
CA LEU A 201 20.98 -14.32 -8.58
C LEU A 201 21.80 -15.56 -8.17
N VAL A 202 21.14 -16.58 -7.62
CA VAL A 202 21.83 -17.80 -7.16
C VAL A 202 22.14 -18.69 -8.35
N ASP A 203 23.44 -18.88 -8.61
CA ASP A 203 23.98 -19.80 -9.62
C ASP A 203 25.15 -20.59 -9.01
N ASN A 204 24.88 -21.24 -7.88
CA ASN A 204 25.89 -21.92 -7.08
C ASN A 204 25.25 -23.02 -6.22
N THR A 205 25.66 -24.27 -6.42
CA THR A 205 25.09 -25.44 -5.72
C THR A 205 25.12 -25.30 -4.21
N LYS A 206 26.25 -24.87 -3.65
CA LYS A 206 26.41 -24.72 -2.19
C LYS A 206 25.41 -23.68 -1.66
N ARG A 207 25.31 -22.52 -2.31
CA ARG A 207 24.38 -21.46 -1.89
C ARG A 207 22.93 -21.90 -1.96
N ARG A 208 22.56 -22.64 -3.01
CA ARG A 208 21.22 -23.22 -3.15
C ARG A 208 20.93 -24.25 -2.06
N GLU A 209 21.88 -25.13 -1.76
CA GLU A 209 21.74 -26.15 -0.69
C GLU A 209 21.60 -25.51 0.69
N GLU A 210 22.38 -24.46 0.98
CA GLU A 210 22.20 -23.65 2.19
C GLU A 210 20.76 -23.13 2.29
N LEU A 211 20.25 -22.50 1.23
CA LEU A 211 18.86 -22.00 1.22
C LEU A 211 17.84 -23.14 1.36
N ALA A 212 18.06 -24.28 0.70
CA ALA A 212 17.17 -25.43 0.77
C ALA A 212 17.11 -26.06 2.18
N GLU A 213 18.17 -25.93 2.98
CA GLU A 213 18.20 -26.42 4.37
C GLU A 213 17.25 -25.62 5.28
N TYR A 214 17.24 -24.29 5.13
CA TYR A 214 16.38 -23.38 5.90
C TYR A 214 14.95 -23.31 5.35
N PHE A 215 14.80 -23.38 4.02
CA PHE A 215 13.52 -23.26 3.32
C PHE A 215 13.18 -24.60 2.63
N ARG A 216 13.03 -25.66 3.43
CA ARG A 216 12.82 -27.04 2.95
C ARG A 216 11.56 -27.23 2.11
N ASP A 217 10.60 -26.33 2.24
CA ASP A 217 9.34 -26.30 1.49
C ASP A 217 9.41 -25.45 0.21
N ALA A 218 10.48 -24.67 0.01
CA ALA A 218 10.68 -23.89 -1.20
C ALA A 218 10.88 -24.81 -2.43
N LEU A 219 10.14 -24.50 -3.49
CA LEU A 219 10.21 -25.21 -4.76
C LEU A 219 10.82 -24.35 -5.86
N GLY A 220 10.49 -23.06 -5.88
CA GLY A 220 11.02 -22.08 -6.83
C GLY A 220 11.86 -20.99 -6.14
N LEU A 221 12.83 -20.43 -6.86
CA LEU A 221 13.66 -19.30 -6.42
C LEU A 221 13.70 -18.20 -7.50
N GLU A 222 13.41 -16.96 -7.10
CA GLU A 222 13.34 -15.79 -7.99
C GLU A 222 13.69 -14.48 -7.25
N MET A 223 13.64 -13.32 -7.92
CA MET A 223 14.23 -12.07 -7.42
C MET A 223 13.26 -10.89 -7.22
N GLU A 224 11.99 -10.99 -7.61
CA GLU A 224 11.06 -9.84 -7.62
C GLU A 224 9.88 -9.97 -6.65
N GLY A 225 9.52 -11.20 -6.28
CA GLY A 225 8.37 -11.53 -5.46
C GLY A 225 8.33 -10.84 -4.10
N ALA A 226 9.49 -10.66 -3.44
CA ALA A 226 9.60 -9.95 -2.18
C ALA A 226 9.09 -8.50 -2.31
N GLY A 227 9.46 -7.82 -3.40
CA GLY A 227 9.01 -6.47 -3.69
C GLY A 227 7.55 -6.40 -4.11
N LEU A 228 7.08 -7.35 -4.91
CA LEU A 228 5.65 -7.48 -5.24
C LEU A 228 4.82 -7.63 -3.96
N TYR A 229 5.18 -8.56 -3.08
CA TYR A 229 4.46 -8.78 -1.83
C TYR A 229 4.45 -7.54 -0.96
N ALA A 230 5.60 -6.89 -0.76
CA ALA A 230 5.68 -5.71 0.10
C ALA A 230 4.78 -4.57 -0.41
N ALA A 231 4.78 -4.29 -1.72
CA ALA A 231 3.91 -3.30 -2.32
C ALA A 231 2.43 -3.71 -2.29
N ALA A 232 2.11 -4.97 -2.58
CA ALA A 232 0.74 -5.46 -2.58
C ALA A 232 0.13 -5.53 -1.17
N HIS A 233 0.94 -5.86 -0.16
CA HIS A 233 0.56 -5.82 1.25
C HIS A 233 0.27 -4.38 1.69
N ASP A 234 1.13 -3.42 1.34
CA ASP A 234 0.92 -2.00 1.64
C ASP A 234 -0.36 -1.45 0.97
N LEU A 235 -0.60 -1.82 -0.28
CA LEU A 235 -1.74 -1.32 -1.07
C LEU A 235 -3.01 -2.16 -0.93
N GLN A 236 -2.98 -3.28 -0.20
CA GLN A 236 -4.06 -4.27 -0.09
C GLN A 236 -4.59 -4.75 -1.46
N ILE A 237 -3.68 -5.00 -2.41
CA ILE A 237 -4.02 -5.47 -3.77
C ILE A 237 -3.83 -6.99 -3.87
N GLU A 238 -4.66 -7.63 -4.69
CA GLU A 238 -4.52 -9.04 -5.03
C GLU A 238 -3.24 -9.28 -5.83
N TRP A 239 -2.47 -10.31 -5.49
CA TRP A 239 -1.17 -10.56 -6.12
C TRP A 239 -0.83 -12.04 -6.22
N ALA A 240 0.03 -12.38 -7.17
CA ALA A 240 0.71 -13.68 -7.24
C ALA A 240 2.00 -13.58 -8.05
N VAL A 241 2.97 -14.44 -7.74
CA VAL A 241 4.14 -14.74 -8.57
C VAL A 241 3.87 -16.05 -9.30
N ILE A 242 3.93 -16.03 -10.63
CA ILE A 242 3.67 -17.19 -11.48
C ILE A 242 4.87 -17.33 -12.42
N LYS A 243 5.73 -18.29 -12.13
CA LYS A 243 7.00 -18.48 -12.85
C LYS A 243 7.18 -19.92 -13.27
N ALA A 244 7.90 -20.16 -14.36
CA ALA A 244 8.26 -21.51 -14.76
C ALA A 244 9.76 -21.75 -14.61
N VAL A 245 10.13 -23.01 -14.38
CA VAL A 245 11.52 -23.39 -14.10
C VAL A 245 12.37 -23.28 -15.36
N SER A 246 13.38 -22.41 -15.33
CA SER A 246 14.37 -22.26 -16.41
C SER A 246 15.74 -22.82 -16.09
N ASP A 247 16.07 -23.01 -14.81
CA ASP A 247 17.37 -23.50 -14.34
C ASP A 247 17.26 -24.10 -12.93
N PHE A 248 18.39 -24.53 -12.37
CA PHE A 248 18.45 -25.24 -11.08
C PHE A 248 19.27 -24.51 -10.01
N ALA A 249 19.68 -23.26 -10.23
CA ALA A 249 20.49 -22.46 -9.31
C ALA A 249 21.80 -23.14 -8.82
N ASP A 250 22.40 -24.00 -9.65
CA ASP A 250 23.51 -24.90 -9.29
C ASP A 250 24.81 -24.63 -10.06
N GLY A 251 24.94 -23.48 -10.71
CA GLY A 251 26.09 -23.16 -11.57
C GLY A 251 25.93 -23.64 -13.01
N SER A 252 24.81 -24.28 -13.36
CA SER A 252 24.54 -24.78 -14.72
C SER A 252 23.69 -23.83 -15.58
N LYS A 253 23.42 -22.60 -15.13
CA LYS A 253 22.49 -21.66 -15.81
C LYS A 253 22.87 -21.35 -17.27
N SER A 254 24.16 -21.41 -17.62
CA SER A 254 24.60 -21.25 -19.01
C SER A 254 24.18 -22.41 -19.93
N VAL A 255 24.08 -23.62 -19.38
CA VAL A 255 23.68 -24.84 -20.12
C VAL A 255 22.17 -24.83 -20.39
N THR A 256 21.39 -24.29 -19.46
CA THR A 256 19.92 -24.22 -19.55
C THR A 256 19.40 -22.92 -20.15
N LYS A 257 20.26 -22.06 -20.70
CA LYS A 257 19.89 -20.74 -21.23
C LYS A 257 18.75 -20.79 -22.26
N GLU A 258 18.72 -21.82 -23.11
CA GLU A 258 17.67 -22.01 -24.13
C GLU A 258 16.29 -22.28 -23.54
N TRP A 259 16.20 -22.64 -22.26
CA TRP A 259 14.94 -22.88 -21.56
C TRP A 259 14.25 -21.59 -21.11
N GLN A 260 14.92 -20.43 -21.08
CA GLN A 260 14.31 -19.18 -20.61
C GLN A 260 13.10 -18.75 -21.46
N PRO A 261 13.15 -18.73 -22.81
CA PRO A 261 11.97 -18.46 -23.64
C PRO A 261 10.87 -19.49 -23.43
N PHE A 262 11.22 -20.78 -23.34
CA PHE A 262 10.25 -21.87 -23.16
C PHE A 262 9.51 -21.74 -21.83
N ALA A 263 10.24 -21.57 -20.72
CA ALA A 263 9.68 -21.38 -19.39
C ALA A 263 8.79 -20.11 -19.34
N SER A 264 9.25 -19.01 -19.93
CA SER A 264 8.46 -17.78 -20.04
C SER A 264 7.10 -18.03 -20.72
N VAL A 265 7.07 -18.84 -21.79
CA VAL A 265 5.84 -19.23 -22.50
C VAL A 265 4.93 -20.09 -21.63
N MET A 266 5.48 -21.06 -20.89
CA MET A 266 4.68 -21.91 -20.00
C MET A 266 3.97 -21.06 -18.93
N ALA A 267 4.70 -20.16 -18.26
CA ALA A 267 4.13 -19.25 -17.28
C ALA A 267 3.06 -18.33 -17.88
N ALA A 268 3.36 -17.66 -19.00
CA ALA A 268 2.43 -16.74 -19.66
C ALA A 268 1.16 -17.44 -20.17
N SER A 269 1.29 -18.67 -20.71
CA SER A 269 0.16 -19.47 -21.20
C SER A 269 -0.76 -19.90 -20.05
N LEU A 270 -0.21 -20.25 -18.90
CA LEU A 270 -0.98 -20.60 -17.71
C LEU A 270 -1.73 -19.38 -17.17
N VAL A 271 -1.07 -18.22 -17.10
CA VAL A 271 -1.71 -16.95 -16.72
C VAL A 271 -2.86 -16.61 -17.67
N HIS A 272 -2.66 -16.75 -18.97
CA HIS A 272 -3.73 -16.57 -19.93
C HIS A 272 -4.90 -17.54 -19.68
N ASN A 273 -4.62 -18.83 -19.40
CA ASN A 273 -5.65 -19.82 -19.08
C ASN A 273 -6.45 -19.44 -17.83
N MET A 274 -5.76 -19.03 -16.76
CA MET A 274 -6.38 -18.63 -15.49
C MET A 274 -7.33 -17.43 -15.65
N PHE A 275 -7.02 -16.50 -16.55
CA PHE A 275 -7.70 -15.21 -16.64
C PHE A 275 -8.49 -14.98 -17.94
N LYS A 276 -8.55 -15.95 -18.89
CA LYS A 276 -9.33 -15.80 -20.13
C LYS A 276 -10.84 -15.61 -19.92
N HIS A 277 -11.39 -16.02 -18.77
CA HIS A 277 -12.78 -15.79 -18.36
C HIS A 277 -12.89 -14.89 -17.12
N ALA A 278 -11.89 -14.01 -16.91
CA ALA A 278 -11.79 -13.18 -15.72
C ALA A 278 -12.85 -12.07 -15.64
N ASN A 279 -13.61 -11.81 -16.72
CA ASN A 279 -14.78 -10.93 -16.70
C ASN A 279 -15.85 -11.40 -15.70
N VAL A 280 -15.90 -12.70 -15.39
CA VAL A 280 -16.73 -13.26 -14.32
C VAL A 280 -15.99 -13.25 -12.97
N ILE A 281 -14.72 -13.67 -12.95
CA ILE A 281 -13.91 -13.87 -11.74
C ILE A 281 -13.64 -12.53 -11.02
N LEU A 282 -13.18 -11.52 -11.77
CA LEU A 282 -12.75 -10.23 -11.24
C LEU A 282 -13.93 -9.28 -10.99
N LYS A 283 -15.16 -9.66 -11.33
CA LYS A 283 -16.34 -8.80 -11.11
C LYS A 283 -16.55 -8.48 -9.63
N GLN A 284 -16.15 -9.39 -8.75
CA GLN A 284 -16.29 -9.24 -7.29
C GLN A 284 -15.02 -8.69 -6.62
N TRP A 285 -13.93 -8.53 -7.36
CA TRP A 285 -12.65 -8.07 -6.81
C TRP A 285 -12.62 -6.54 -6.84
N PRO A 286 -12.30 -5.87 -5.72
CA PRO A 286 -12.21 -4.42 -5.71
C PRO A 286 -11.02 -3.94 -6.56
N HIS A 287 -11.16 -2.76 -7.16
CA HIS A 287 -9.99 -2.03 -7.64
C HIS A 287 -9.25 -1.44 -6.44
N ASN A 288 -7.92 -1.29 -6.55
CA ASN A 288 -7.18 -0.52 -5.56
C ASN A 288 -7.72 0.92 -5.49
N PRO A 289 -8.17 1.41 -4.32
CA PRO A 289 -8.56 2.82 -4.16
C PRO A 289 -7.41 3.81 -4.44
N GLY A 290 -6.15 3.34 -4.47
CA GLY A 290 -4.96 4.18 -4.55
C GLY A 290 -4.60 4.77 -3.18
N ILE A 291 -3.48 5.49 -3.11
CA ILE A 291 -3.17 6.32 -1.94
C ILE A 291 -3.82 7.68 -2.20
N SER A 292 -4.99 7.94 -1.60
CA SER A 292 -5.62 9.26 -1.68
C SER A 292 -4.92 10.22 -0.71
N GLY A 293 -4.53 11.40 -1.19
CA GLY A 293 -4.20 12.54 -0.33
C GLY A 293 -5.44 13.19 0.32
N GLU A 294 -6.63 12.70 -0.02
CA GLU A 294 -7.88 12.99 0.68
C GLU A 294 -8.07 11.97 1.79
N GLY A 295 -8.26 12.45 3.02
CA GLY A 295 -8.39 11.60 4.22
C GLY A 295 -7.17 11.62 5.13
N LEU A 296 -6.72 12.81 5.57
CA LEU A 296 -6.31 12.93 6.98
C LEU A 296 -7.58 12.81 7.82
N ASP A 297 -8.20 11.63 7.83
CA ASP A 297 -9.21 11.29 8.82
C ASP A 297 -8.45 11.06 10.12
N ILE A 298 -8.29 12.17 10.85
CA ILE A 298 -7.74 12.18 12.19
C ILE A 298 -8.71 11.38 13.05
N VAL A 299 -8.40 10.10 13.26
CA VAL A 299 -9.19 9.24 14.11
C VAL A 299 -9.17 9.84 15.51
N ASN A 300 -10.34 10.31 15.95
CA ASN A 300 -10.57 10.65 17.35
C ASN A 300 -10.41 9.35 18.16
N VAL A 301 -9.37 9.29 19.02
CA VAL A 301 -8.86 8.07 19.66
C VAL A 301 -9.88 7.42 20.62
N ASP A 302 -11.05 8.03 20.81
CA ASP A 302 -12.13 7.44 21.60
C ASP A 302 -12.85 6.28 20.90
N LYS A 303 -12.82 6.17 19.56
CA LYS A 303 -13.54 5.09 18.85
C LYS A 303 -12.75 3.78 18.77
N TRP A 304 -11.43 3.84 18.64
CA TRP A 304 -10.56 2.64 18.61
C TRP A 304 -10.45 1.96 20.00
N ARG A 305 -10.49 2.76 21.07
CA ARG A 305 -10.40 2.26 22.45
C ARG A 305 -11.62 1.44 22.90
N VAL A 306 -12.78 1.63 22.28
CA VAL A 306 -14.03 0.95 22.69
C VAL A 306 -14.21 -0.40 22.00
N GLU A 307 -13.64 -0.61 20.81
CA GLU A 307 -13.85 -1.84 20.03
C GLU A 307 -12.79 -2.92 20.29
N ASN A 308 -11.56 -2.55 20.71
CA ASN A 308 -10.44 -3.50 20.88
C ASN A 308 -10.01 -3.76 22.34
N ALA A 309 -10.73 -3.23 23.34
CA ALA A 309 -10.41 -3.41 24.76
C ALA A 309 -10.73 -4.81 25.32
N LYS A 310 -11.10 -5.79 24.48
CA LYS A 310 -11.39 -7.16 24.93
C LYS A 310 -10.27 -8.17 24.66
N ASP A 311 -9.31 -7.87 23.79
CA ASP A 311 -8.28 -8.84 23.39
C ASP A 311 -6.88 -8.58 24.00
N PHE A 312 -6.68 -7.49 24.74
CA PHE A 312 -5.39 -7.16 25.38
C PHE A 312 -5.25 -7.64 26.83
N ASN A 313 -6.29 -8.25 27.43
CA ASN A 313 -6.29 -8.66 28.84
C ASN A 313 -6.22 -10.19 29.06
N GLN A 314 -5.73 -10.96 28.08
CA GLN A 314 -5.46 -12.39 28.27
C GLN A 314 -4.14 -12.83 27.65
N SER A 315 -3.02 -12.26 28.10
CA SER A 315 -1.73 -12.93 27.95
C SER A 315 -0.68 -12.42 28.93
N GLU A 316 -0.99 -12.36 30.24
CA GLU A 316 0.06 -12.23 31.25
C GLU A 316 -0.45 -12.59 32.67
N THR A 317 -0.85 -13.84 32.86
CA THR A 317 -0.88 -14.44 34.20
C THR A 317 -0.50 -15.90 34.11
N ASN A 318 0.75 -16.24 34.45
CA ASN A 318 1.05 -17.38 35.33
C ASN A 318 2.52 -17.40 35.77
N GLN A 319 2.68 -17.54 37.10
CA GLN A 319 3.88 -17.88 37.91
C GLN A 319 4.91 -16.74 38.11
N ASN A 320 5.34 -16.33 39.32
CA ASN A 320 5.17 -16.88 40.66
C ASN A 320 5.36 -15.78 41.76
N SER A 321 4.44 -15.79 42.72
CA SER A 321 4.58 -15.58 44.17
C SER A 321 5.61 -14.61 44.80
N SER A 322 5.04 -13.61 45.48
CA SER A 322 5.27 -13.21 46.89
C SER A 322 6.60 -12.59 47.34
N ARG A 323 6.55 -11.27 47.62
CA ARG A 323 6.74 -10.67 48.96
C ARG A 323 6.48 -9.16 48.89
N GLY A 324 5.60 -8.67 49.76
CA GLY A 324 5.19 -7.26 49.78
C GLY A 324 6.18 -6.32 50.47
N ASN A 325 6.16 -5.05 50.10
CA ASN A 325 5.75 -3.96 50.99
C ASN A 325 5.76 -2.58 50.28
N GLN A 326 4.75 -1.80 50.65
CA GLN A 326 4.66 -0.34 50.76
C GLN A 326 4.79 0.55 49.50
N PHE A 327 3.70 1.28 49.27
CA PHE A 327 3.59 2.48 48.45
C PHE A 327 4.51 3.60 48.94
N SER A 328 5.23 4.24 48.00
CA SER A 328 5.80 5.58 48.14
C SER A 328 5.69 6.35 46.81
N GLU A 329 5.42 7.65 46.93
CA GLU A 329 5.19 8.68 45.90
C GLU A 329 6.26 8.85 44.80
N PRO A 330 5.98 9.58 43.69
CA PRO A 330 6.72 9.48 42.44
C PRO A 330 7.98 10.33 42.46
N HIS A 331 9.14 9.69 42.60
CA HIS A 331 10.42 10.32 42.37
C HIS A 331 11.33 9.49 41.43
N SER A 332 11.97 10.25 40.54
CA SER A 332 13.15 9.94 39.72
C SER A 332 12.92 9.23 38.37
N CYS A 333 13.17 10.00 37.29
CA CYS A 333 13.65 9.47 36.02
C CYS A 333 14.84 8.55 36.28
N SER A 334 14.73 7.28 35.92
CA SER A 334 15.86 6.35 35.95
C SER A 334 16.82 6.65 34.80
N VAL A 335 17.99 7.15 35.14
CA VAL A 335 19.16 7.30 34.26
C VAL A 335 19.79 5.92 34.07
N TYR A 336 20.05 5.50 32.83
CA TYR A 336 20.83 4.28 32.57
C TYR A 336 22.27 4.50 33.03
N SER A 337 22.68 3.82 34.10
CA SER A 337 24.08 3.77 34.55
C SER A 337 24.50 2.32 34.76
N THR A 338 25.27 1.78 33.81
CA THR A 338 26.07 0.57 34.04
C THR A 338 27.48 0.77 33.49
N ILE A 339 28.43 0.31 34.28
CA ILE A 339 29.87 0.51 34.19
C ILE A 339 30.38 -0.02 32.84
N GLY A 340 30.88 0.88 31.99
CA GLY A 340 31.34 0.59 30.61
C GLY A 340 30.72 1.49 29.54
N SER A 341 29.60 2.16 29.84
CA SER A 341 29.00 3.17 28.95
C SER A 341 29.90 4.41 28.84
N PRO A 342 30.03 5.06 27.67
CA PRO A 342 30.76 6.31 27.63
C PRO A 342 30.05 7.35 28.50
N THR A 343 30.87 8.10 29.20
CA THR A 343 30.55 9.05 30.26
C THR A 343 29.47 10.06 29.85
N HIS A 344 28.70 10.45 30.86
CA HIS A 344 27.47 11.25 30.85
C HIS A 344 27.34 12.28 29.71
N TRP A 345 26.29 12.16 28.90
CA TRP A 345 25.92 13.09 27.82
C TRP A 345 25.12 14.27 28.35
N GLY A 346 25.24 15.45 27.72
CA GLY A 346 24.62 16.69 28.22
C GLY A 346 23.10 16.80 27.99
N ARG A 347 22.49 15.80 27.33
CA ARG A 347 21.05 15.76 27.04
C ARG A 347 20.42 14.51 27.65
N VAL A 348 19.30 14.69 28.34
CA VAL A 348 18.46 13.61 28.83
C VAL A 348 17.72 13.00 27.65
N LEU A 349 18.05 11.75 27.30
CA LEU A 349 17.23 10.99 26.35
C LEU A 349 15.88 10.70 27.01
N ILE A 350 14.81 11.13 26.35
CA ILE A 350 13.46 10.82 26.80
C ILE A 350 13.24 9.32 26.61
N ASN A 351 12.82 8.63 27.67
CA ASN A 351 12.25 7.30 27.50
C ASN A 351 11.01 7.45 26.61
N VAL A 352 11.01 6.81 25.43
CA VAL A 352 9.90 6.91 24.46
C VAL A 352 8.53 6.58 25.08
N ASN A 353 8.50 5.76 26.14
CA ASN A 353 7.30 5.41 26.90
C ASN A 353 6.77 6.56 27.78
N ASN A 354 7.59 7.58 28.06
CA ASN A 354 7.26 8.75 28.87
C ASN A 354 6.86 9.98 28.03
N VAL A 355 6.82 9.85 26.70
CA VAL A 355 6.26 10.89 25.83
C VAL A 355 4.75 10.88 26.04
N SER A 356 4.28 11.75 26.95
CA SER A 356 2.85 11.90 27.24
C SER A 356 2.16 12.35 25.95
N PRO A 357 1.21 11.56 25.41
CA PRO A 357 0.61 11.92 24.15
C PRO A 357 -0.36 13.07 24.40
N ARG A 358 0.10 14.30 24.12
CA ARG A 358 -0.85 15.38 23.80
C ARG A 358 -1.38 15.08 22.41
N PHE A 359 -2.40 14.22 22.36
CA PHE A 359 -3.19 14.00 21.16
C PHE A 359 -3.99 15.28 20.90
N SER A 360 -3.48 16.12 20.02
CA SER A 360 -4.21 17.26 19.48
C SER A 360 -4.54 17.02 18.03
N PHE A 361 -5.70 17.52 17.60
CA PHE A 361 -6.12 17.56 16.20
C PHE A 361 -4.99 18.16 15.34
N CYS A 362 -4.29 17.33 14.58
CA CYS A 362 -3.22 17.79 13.69
C CYS A 362 -3.82 17.97 12.29
N GLY A 363 -4.53 19.09 12.09
CA GLY A 363 -5.08 19.46 10.79
C GLY A 363 -3.99 19.82 9.76
N GLN A 364 -4.42 20.19 8.56
CA GLN A 364 -3.60 20.65 7.42
C GLN A 364 -2.54 21.73 7.76
N SER A 365 -2.55 22.33 8.95
CA SER A 365 -1.64 23.39 9.41
C SER A 365 -0.16 22.97 9.52
N GLN A 366 0.15 21.67 9.61
CA GLN A 366 1.54 21.19 9.68
C GLN A 366 2.18 20.91 8.31
N LEU A 367 1.40 20.95 7.22
CA LEU A 367 1.87 20.68 5.88
C LEU A 367 2.21 21.97 5.11
N PRO A 368 3.07 21.89 4.08
CA PRO A 368 4.00 20.79 3.78
C PRO A 368 5.16 20.73 4.79
N THR A 369 5.70 19.55 5.05
CA THR A 369 6.91 19.40 5.88
C THR A 369 8.14 19.88 5.11
N GLU A 370 9.14 20.44 5.78
CA GLU A 370 10.40 20.80 5.10
C GLU A 370 11.39 19.66 5.15
N ILE A 371 11.48 18.99 6.30
CA ILE A 371 12.39 17.86 6.54
C ILE A 371 11.58 16.67 7.01
N LEU A 372 11.79 15.52 6.36
CA LEU A 372 11.32 14.23 6.83
C LEU A 372 12.51 13.45 7.40
N LEU A 373 12.46 13.13 8.69
CA LEU A 373 13.40 12.25 9.37
C LEU A 373 12.80 10.85 9.47
N ILE A 374 13.56 9.86 9.01
CA ILE A 374 13.19 8.44 9.12
C ILE A 374 14.25 7.72 9.94
N THR A 375 13.78 6.87 10.85
CA THR A 375 14.60 6.09 11.79
C THR A 375 14.13 4.63 11.81
N ALA A 376 15.01 3.67 12.08
CA ALA A 376 14.71 2.25 12.07
C ALA A 376 14.50 1.65 13.47
N ASN A 377 15.01 2.29 14.53
CA ASN A 377 14.86 1.82 15.91
C ASN A 377 14.58 2.93 16.93
N ASP A 378 14.28 2.51 18.17
CA ASP A 378 13.86 3.40 19.26
C ASP A 378 14.93 4.39 19.70
N HIS A 379 16.21 4.00 19.68
CA HIS A 379 17.32 4.87 20.06
C HIS A 379 17.52 5.97 19.02
N GLU A 380 17.45 5.62 17.74
CA GLU A 380 17.53 6.56 16.62
C GLU A 380 16.38 7.57 16.64
N PHE A 381 15.16 7.06 16.87
CA PHE A 381 13.97 7.88 17.02
C PHE A 381 14.10 8.84 18.21
N ALA A 382 14.45 8.34 19.40
CA ALA A 382 14.59 9.14 20.61
C ALA A 382 15.66 10.23 20.47
N ALA A 383 16.77 9.91 19.79
CA ALA A 383 17.82 10.86 19.49
C ALA A 383 17.31 12.00 18.60
N CYS A 384 16.65 11.70 17.48
CA CYS A 384 16.08 12.71 16.59
C CYS A 384 15.02 13.56 17.32
N TYR A 385 14.11 12.91 18.04
CA TYR A 385 13.07 13.57 18.82
C TYR A 385 13.64 14.58 19.83
N SER A 386 14.77 14.27 20.47
CA SER A 386 15.41 15.15 21.45
C SER A 386 15.89 16.49 20.87
N TYR A 387 16.03 16.61 19.55
CA TYR A 387 16.38 17.84 18.85
C TYR A 387 15.17 18.60 18.32
N MET A 388 13.95 18.09 18.50
CA MET A 388 12.73 18.75 18.06
C MET A 388 12.08 19.51 19.22
N LYS A 389 11.62 20.72 18.93
CA LYS A 389 10.78 21.58 19.78
C LYS A 389 9.34 21.58 19.30
N ASN A 390 8.42 21.94 20.21
CA ASN A 390 7.00 22.11 19.93
C ASN A 390 6.36 20.87 19.27
N VAL A 391 6.77 19.67 19.72
CA VAL A 391 6.39 18.42 19.06
C VAL A 391 4.91 18.10 19.30
N GLN A 392 4.22 17.74 18.22
CA GLN A 392 2.86 17.24 18.18
C GLN A 392 2.85 15.88 17.50
N ARG A 393 2.17 14.90 18.10
CA ARG A 393 2.05 13.56 17.54
C ARG A 393 0.71 13.38 16.82
N GLY A 394 0.77 12.89 15.59
CA GLY A 394 -0.39 12.52 14.79
C GLY A 394 -0.40 11.04 14.40
N TRP A 395 -1.57 10.55 14.02
CA TRP A 395 -1.75 9.26 13.35
C TRP A 395 -2.23 9.48 11.92
N HIS A 396 -1.73 8.67 10.99
CA HIS A 396 -2.24 8.56 9.63
C HIS A 396 -2.34 7.08 9.28
N ASP A 397 -3.44 6.62 8.68
CA ASP A 397 -3.68 5.18 8.46
C ASP A 397 -2.59 4.52 7.59
N THR A 398 -2.02 5.25 6.63
CA THR A 398 -0.88 4.79 5.81
C THR A 398 0.50 4.96 6.47
N LEU A 399 0.71 5.97 7.32
CA LEU A 399 2.06 6.27 7.87
C LEU A 399 2.24 5.76 9.30
N GLY A 400 1.15 5.39 9.98
CA GLY A 400 1.13 5.18 11.41
C GLY A 400 1.37 6.48 12.19
N MET A 401 2.19 6.38 13.23
CA MET A 401 2.55 7.51 14.10
C MET A 401 3.58 8.42 13.45
N VAL A 402 3.29 9.72 13.40
CA VAL A 402 4.21 10.76 12.91
C VAL A 402 4.30 11.89 13.93
N ASP A 403 5.52 12.29 14.29
CA ASP A 403 5.79 13.39 15.19
C ASP A 403 6.21 14.64 14.39
N PHE A 404 5.48 15.73 14.56
CA PHE A 404 5.68 17.01 13.87
C PHE A 404 6.27 18.02 14.85
N GLY A 405 7.35 18.70 14.46
CA GLY A 405 7.99 19.71 15.29
C GLY A 405 8.87 20.64 14.49
N GLN A 406 9.79 21.32 15.17
CA GLN A 406 10.77 22.23 14.57
C GLN A 406 12.12 22.02 15.26
N PHE A 407 13.25 22.30 14.60
CA PHE A 407 14.54 22.23 15.29
C PHE A 407 14.74 23.40 16.26
N ASP A 408 14.47 24.63 15.82
CA ASP A 408 14.60 25.84 16.63
C ASP A 408 13.45 26.82 16.38
N ASP A 409 13.36 27.87 17.20
CA ASP A 409 12.24 28.83 17.27
C ASP A 409 12.04 29.68 15.99
N GLU A 410 12.88 29.48 14.95
CA GLU A 410 12.72 30.02 13.60
C GLU A 410 12.97 28.99 12.45
N LYS A 411 12.24 27.86 12.44
CA LYS A 411 12.12 26.87 11.32
C LYS A 411 13.46 26.15 10.97
N PRO A 412 13.47 24.89 10.47
CA PRO A 412 12.47 24.27 9.59
C PRO A 412 11.42 23.37 10.28
N ARG A 413 10.29 23.16 9.60
CA ARG A 413 9.27 22.15 9.98
C ARG A 413 9.78 20.73 9.73
N VAL A 414 9.74 19.90 10.76
CA VAL A 414 10.27 18.54 10.76
C VAL A 414 9.14 17.55 11.03
N ALA A 415 9.03 16.52 10.21
CA ALA A 415 8.30 15.30 10.54
C ALA A 415 9.29 14.18 10.86
N LEU A 416 9.00 13.40 11.89
CA LEU A 416 9.78 12.27 12.34
C LEU A 416 8.90 11.03 12.39
N MET A 417 9.35 9.94 11.77
CA MET A 417 8.66 8.65 11.83
C MET A 417 9.63 7.48 11.89
N LYS A 418 9.11 6.32 12.26
CA LYS A 418 9.84 5.05 12.22
C LYS A 418 9.53 4.30 10.93
N CYS A 419 10.52 3.56 10.46
CA CYS A 419 10.43 2.64 9.33
C CYS A 419 10.86 1.24 9.82
N PRO A 420 10.19 0.16 9.40
CA PRO A 420 10.74 -1.18 9.58
C PRO A 420 12.12 -1.31 8.92
N GLN A 421 12.97 -2.21 9.44
CA GLN A 421 14.31 -2.44 8.91
C GLN A 421 14.24 -3.12 7.54
N GLY A 422 15.08 -2.66 6.61
CA GLY A 422 15.26 -3.27 5.29
C GLY A 422 15.08 -2.30 4.12
N PRO A 423 15.70 -2.57 2.95
CA PRO A 423 15.59 -1.70 1.78
C PRO A 423 14.15 -1.61 1.24
N THR A 424 13.44 -2.73 1.19
CA THR A 424 12.08 -2.83 0.63
C THR A 424 11.09 -1.98 1.46
N GLU A 425 11.21 -2.07 2.77
CA GLU A 425 10.42 -1.37 3.78
C GLU A 425 10.70 0.14 3.72
N ALA A 426 11.97 0.52 3.56
CA ALA A 426 12.37 1.91 3.37
C ALA A 426 11.76 2.54 2.11
N VAL A 427 11.67 1.80 0.98
CA VAL A 427 10.97 2.30 -0.21
C VAL A 427 9.51 2.62 0.09
N ILE A 428 8.82 1.72 0.78
CA ILE A 428 7.40 1.89 1.11
C ILE A 428 7.20 3.10 2.01
N ALA A 429 7.97 3.20 3.10
CA ALA A 429 7.87 4.28 4.07
C ALA A 429 8.14 5.65 3.41
N VAL A 430 9.21 5.77 2.61
CA VAL A 430 9.58 7.02 1.93
C VAL A 430 8.52 7.42 0.91
N LYS A 431 8.06 6.49 0.05
CA LYS A 431 7.04 6.81 -0.96
C LYS A 431 5.72 7.25 -0.34
N ASN A 432 5.25 6.54 0.69
CA ASN A 432 4.01 6.91 1.38
C ASN A 432 4.16 8.27 2.06
N ALA A 433 5.25 8.47 2.81
CA ALA A 433 5.47 9.72 3.54
C ALA A 433 5.64 10.91 2.60
N ALA A 434 6.32 10.75 1.46
CA ALA A 434 6.49 11.83 0.49
C ALA A 434 5.15 12.28 -0.11
N GLU A 435 4.28 11.35 -0.47
CA GLU A 435 2.95 11.62 -1.05
C GLU A 435 2.02 12.38 -0.11
N ILE A 436 2.20 12.23 1.20
CA ILE A 436 1.33 12.82 2.24
C ILE A 436 1.95 14.08 2.86
N LEU A 437 3.27 14.07 3.08
CA LEU A 437 3.97 15.10 3.85
C LEU A 437 4.65 16.16 2.98
N TYR A 438 4.79 15.91 1.67
CA TYR A 438 5.41 16.79 0.69
C TYR A 438 6.78 17.37 1.14
N PRO A 439 7.72 16.56 1.63
CA PRO A 439 8.99 17.06 2.16
C PRO A 439 9.85 17.72 1.08
N LYS A 440 10.75 18.62 1.48
CA LYS A 440 11.84 19.10 0.60
C LYS A 440 13.01 18.13 0.59
N VAL A 441 13.25 17.45 1.72
CA VAL A 441 14.37 16.52 1.92
C VAL A 441 13.96 15.38 2.85
N VAL A 442 14.46 14.18 2.55
CA VAL A 442 14.29 12.97 3.37
C VAL A 442 15.65 12.51 3.90
N LEU A 443 15.77 12.36 5.22
CA LEU A 443 17.02 11.96 5.87
C LEU A 443 16.79 10.65 6.62
N PHE A 444 17.55 9.61 6.29
CA PHE A 444 17.63 8.42 7.13
C PHE A 444 18.70 8.63 8.19
N VAL A 445 18.28 8.70 9.45
CA VAL A 445 19.15 9.02 10.58
C VAL A 445 19.27 7.81 11.49
N GLY A 446 20.48 7.46 11.91
CA GLY A 446 20.63 6.37 12.86
C GLY A 446 22.03 5.83 13.09
N ILE A 447 22.14 4.51 13.20
CA ILE A 447 23.39 3.81 13.47
C ILE A 447 23.84 2.94 12.31
N CYS A 448 25.15 2.67 12.25
CA CYS A 448 25.76 1.75 11.29
C CYS A 448 26.89 0.95 11.94
N ALA A 449 27.26 -0.16 11.31
CA ALA A 449 28.55 -0.80 11.57
C ALA A 449 29.65 -0.11 10.74
N THR A 450 30.90 -0.15 11.19
CA THR A 450 32.05 0.26 10.36
C THR A 450 32.72 -0.94 9.72
N LEU A 451 32.96 -0.88 8.41
CA LEU A 451 33.74 -1.89 7.69
C LEU A 451 35.24 -1.66 7.87
N LYS A 452 35.66 -0.46 8.29
CA LYS A 452 37.07 -0.06 8.45
C LYS A 452 37.32 0.53 9.84
N PRO A 453 37.47 -0.31 10.88
CA PRO A 453 37.73 0.13 12.26
C PRO A 453 38.98 1.01 12.43
N ALA A 454 39.96 0.89 11.52
CA ALA A 454 41.15 1.73 11.50
C ALA A 454 40.88 3.17 11.03
N LYS A 455 39.75 3.43 10.35
CA LYS A 455 39.39 4.73 9.78
C LYS A 455 38.23 5.41 10.52
N ALA A 456 37.26 4.65 11.01
CA ALA A 456 36.13 5.18 11.78
C ALA A 456 35.94 4.39 13.07
N LYS A 457 35.74 5.12 14.17
CA LYS A 457 35.61 4.60 15.54
C LYS A 457 34.16 4.67 16.01
N LEU A 458 33.85 3.97 17.09
CA LEU A 458 32.52 4.06 17.72
C LEU A 458 32.19 5.53 18.06
N GLY A 459 30.99 5.96 17.69
CA GLY A 459 30.52 7.34 17.83
C GLY A 459 30.80 8.25 16.64
N ASP A 460 31.78 7.93 15.78
CA ASP A 460 32.05 8.73 14.59
C ASP A 460 30.81 8.77 13.70
N VAL A 461 30.53 9.95 13.13
CA VAL A 461 29.40 10.13 12.22
C VAL A 461 29.85 9.90 10.80
N VAL A 462 29.10 9.08 10.07
CA VAL A 462 29.31 8.74 8.66
C VAL A 462 28.15 9.34 7.86
N ILE A 463 28.46 10.33 7.04
CA ILE A 463 27.48 10.96 6.16
C ILE A 463 27.73 10.49 4.74
N SER A 464 26.76 9.77 4.19
CA SER A 464 26.89 9.22 2.85
C SER A 464 26.34 10.16 1.79
N ALA A 465 27.21 10.55 0.86
CA ALA A 465 26.85 11.22 -0.39
C ALA A 465 26.78 10.24 -1.58
N LYS A 466 27.22 8.98 -1.36
CA LYS A 466 27.30 7.90 -2.35
C LYS A 466 27.09 6.56 -1.64
N LEU A 467 26.10 5.79 -2.08
CA LEU A 467 25.99 4.38 -1.67
C LEU A 467 26.86 3.54 -2.60
N ALA A 468 27.50 2.49 -2.09
CA ALA A 468 28.48 1.70 -2.84
C ALA A 468 27.96 1.17 -4.19
N THR A 469 26.66 0.93 -4.29
CA THR A 469 25.97 0.37 -5.47
C THR A 469 25.08 1.38 -6.21
N TYR A 470 24.98 2.63 -5.75
CA TYR A 470 24.04 3.61 -6.30
C TYR A 470 24.67 4.97 -6.60
N ALA A 471 23.91 5.87 -7.23
CA ALA A 471 24.38 7.18 -7.65
C ALA A 471 24.56 8.16 -6.47
N ASN A 472 25.23 9.27 -6.76
CA ASN A 472 25.52 10.32 -5.80
C ASN A 472 24.25 11.12 -5.44
N VAL A 473 24.24 11.73 -4.25
CA VAL A 473 23.26 12.75 -3.88
C VAL A 473 23.32 13.96 -4.82
N SER A 474 22.27 14.78 -4.81
CA SER A 474 22.23 15.98 -5.65
C SER A 474 23.33 16.99 -5.29
N ARG A 475 23.56 17.96 -6.18
CA ARG A 475 24.46 19.09 -5.93
C ARG A 475 24.08 19.91 -4.68
N TYR A 476 22.79 19.99 -4.35
CA TYR A 476 22.31 20.76 -3.20
C TYR A 476 22.69 20.06 -1.91
N MET A 477 22.40 18.76 -1.82
CA MET A 477 22.76 17.96 -0.68
C MET A 477 24.28 17.82 -0.53
N ALA A 478 25.02 17.59 -1.62
CA ALA A 478 26.48 17.47 -1.57
C ALA A 478 27.15 18.69 -0.91
N ARG A 479 26.69 19.91 -1.22
CA ARG A 479 27.18 21.14 -0.58
C ARG A 479 26.89 21.20 0.93
N ARG A 480 25.74 20.65 1.36
CA ARG A 480 25.42 20.54 2.79
C ARG A 480 26.29 19.51 3.49
N ILE A 481 26.55 18.37 2.86
CA ILE A 481 27.42 17.33 3.42
C ILE A 481 28.85 17.86 3.64
N LEU A 482 29.39 18.63 2.69
CA LEU A 482 30.72 19.22 2.81
C LEU A 482 30.87 20.15 4.02
N SER A 483 29.80 20.88 4.37
CA SER A 483 29.77 21.82 5.51
C SER A 483 29.18 21.23 6.79
N ALA A 484 28.87 19.93 6.82
CA ALA A 484 28.13 19.32 7.93
C ALA A 484 28.83 19.44 9.30
N ALA A 485 30.17 19.39 9.30
CA ALA A 485 31.00 19.50 10.49
C ALA A 485 31.34 20.94 10.88
N ASP A 486 31.01 21.94 10.04
CA ASP A 486 31.39 23.32 10.27
C ASP A 486 30.64 23.86 11.50
N GLY A 487 31.39 24.29 12.51
CA GLY A 487 30.85 24.77 13.78
C GLY A 487 30.14 23.71 14.63
N TRP A 488 30.10 22.45 14.18
CA TRP A 488 29.51 21.35 14.94
C TRP A 488 30.39 21.05 16.16
N LYS A 489 29.75 20.86 17.30
CA LYS A 489 30.38 20.37 18.53
C LYS A 489 29.62 19.12 18.98
N PRO A 490 30.30 18.01 19.25
CA PRO A 490 29.62 16.81 19.73
C PRO A 490 28.93 17.14 21.07
N PRO A 491 27.69 16.69 21.31
CA PRO A 491 26.91 17.01 22.51
C PRO A 491 27.40 16.26 23.77
N LEU A 492 28.69 16.38 24.08
CA LEU A 492 29.36 15.83 25.25
C LEU A 492 29.24 16.80 26.43
N GLN A 493 29.12 16.28 27.66
CA GLN A 493 29.25 17.13 28.86
C GLN A 493 30.67 17.71 28.96
N ASP A 494 31.66 16.90 28.64
CA ASP A 494 33.06 17.29 28.56
C ASP A 494 33.57 17.04 27.14
N GLN A 495 33.95 18.12 26.45
CA GLN A 495 34.45 18.09 25.07
C GLN A 495 35.80 17.40 24.94
N SER A 496 36.54 17.21 26.04
CA SER A 496 37.82 16.51 26.05
C SER A 496 37.69 15.00 26.30
N SER A 497 36.51 14.54 26.69
CA SER A 497 36.29 13.14 27.11
C SER A 497 36.37 12.13 25.96
N LEU A 498 35.98 12.53 24.75
CA LEU A 498 36.00 11.68 23.57
C LEU A 498 36.16 12.52 22.30
N LYS A 499 37.14 12.18 21.47
CA LYS A 499 37.24 12.74 20.13
C LYS A 499 36.31 11.99 19.18
N VAL A 500 35.35 12.70 18.60
CA VAL A 500 34.39 12.19 17.62
C VAL A 500 34.62 12.91 16.30
N ASP A 501 34.80 12.17 15.21
CA ASP A 501 35.01 12.71 13.87
C ASP A 501 33.72 12.59 13.01
N VAL A 502 33.61 13.48 12.02
CA VAL A 502 32.53 13.44 11.02
C VAL A 502 33.13 13.11 9.66
N HIS A 503 32.90 11.88 9.20
CA HIS A 503 33.30 11.38 7.89
C HIS A 503 32.29 11.83 6.84
N ARG A 504 32.60 12.98 6.23
CA ARG A 504 31.84 13.57 5.12
C ARG A 504 32.16 12.83 3.82
N ASP A 505 31.18 12.74 2.92
CA ASP A 505 31.36 12.13 1.59
C ASP A 505 31.83 10.67 1.65
N ALA A 506 31.39 9.94 2.68
CA ALA A 506 31.76 8.55 2.88
C ALA A 506 30.91 7.63 2.00
N VAL A 507 31.52 6.57 1.49
CA VAL A 507 30.79 5.49 0.83
C VAL A 507 30.16 4.60 1.89
N MET A 508 28.87 4.34 1.77
CA MET A 508 28.17 3.42 2.66
C MET A 508 27.62 2.24 1.88
N LEU A 509 27.82 1.03 2.43
CA LEU A 509 27.19 -0.17 1.91
C LEU A 509 25.82 -0.30 2.56
N SER A 510 24.81 -0.57 1.73
CA SER A 510 23.42 -0.75 2.17
C SER A 510 22.90 -2.09 1.69
N GLY A 511 22.32 -2.89 2.58
CA GLY A 511 21.72 -4.17 2.22
C GLY A 511 20.93 -4.81 3.35
N PRO A 512 20.14 -5.85 3.07
CA PRO A 512 19.21 -6.46 4.04
C PRO A 512 19.91 -7.34 5.10
N GLU A 513 21.25 -7.36 5.12
CA GLU A 513 22.04 -8.24 5.99
C GLU A 513 22.52 -7.49 7.23
N LEU A 514 22.16 -7.98 8.42
CA LEU A 514 22.77 -7.55 9.68
C LEU A 514 24.04 -8.39 9.94
N VAL A 515 25.20 -7.75 9.87
CA VAL A 515 26.50 -8.43 9.98
C VAL A 515 27.04 -8.32 11.41
N ASP A 516 27.35 -9.46 11.99
CA ASP A 516 27.97 -9.63 13.31
C ASP A 516 28.98 -10.79 13.27
N ASN A 517 29.79 -10.82 12.21
CA ASN A 517 30.73 -11.90 11.91
C ASN A 517 31.97 -11.31 11.21
N LEU A 518 33.15 -11.56 11.79
CA LEU A 518 34.42 -10.99 11.32
C LEU A 518 34.77 -11.39 9.89
N GLU A 519 34.63 -12.67 9.54
CA GLU A 519 34.92 -13.18 8.21
C GLU A 519 33.99 -12.55 7.18
N ARG A 520 32.69 -12.52 7.48
CA ARG A 520 31.70 -11.89 6.61
C ARG A 520 31.96 -10.40 6.39
N ARG A 521 32.33 -9.68 7.45
CA ARG A 521 32.74 -8.27 7.31
C ARG A 521 33.98 -8.11 6.44
N GLN A 522 34.98 -8.99 6.57
CA GLN A 522 36.18 -8.95 5.75
C GLN A 522 35.85 -9.19 4.28
N GLU A 523 34.98 -10.16 3.97
CA GLU A 523 34.46 -10.38 2.62
C GLU A 523 33.82 -9.11 2.05
N LEU A 524 32.91 -8.47 2.80
CA LEU A 524 32.25 -7.24 2.38
C LEU A 524 33.25 -6.10 2.20
N SER A 525 34.22 -5.95 3.11
CA SER A 525 35.26 -4.92 2.99
C SER A 525 36.19 -5.16 1.79
N ASN A 526 36.44 -6.41 1.40
CA ASN A 526 37.26 -6.76 0.25
C ASN A 526 36.52 -6.50 -1.06
N ASN A 527 35.23 -6.84 -1.11
CA ASN A 527 34.36 -6.63 -2.27
C ASN A 527 34.01 -5.15 -2.47
N PHE A 528 33.87 -4.38 -1.40
CA PHE A 528 33.50 -2.97 -1.40
C PHE A 528 34.58 -2.12 -0.73
N GLN A 529 35.77 -2.08 -1.35
CA GLN A 529 36.96 -1.44 -0.78
C GLN A 529 36.81 0.03 -0.44
N GLU A 530 35.86 0.76 -1.04
CA GLU A 530 35.57 2.17 -0.72
C GLU A 530 34.65 2.33 0.50
N ALA A 531 33.79 1.35 0.79
CA ALA A 531 32.77 1.47 1.82
C ALA A 531 33.39 1.64 3.22
N LEU A 532 32.88 2.62 3.96
CA LEU A 532 33.27 2.92 5.34
C LEU A 532 32.26 2.35 6.33
N GLY A 533 30.97 2.56 6.06
CA GLY A 533 29.87 2.08 6.89
C GLY A 533 29.05 0.97 6.22
N LEU A 534 28.30 0.25 7.04
CA LEU A 534 27.30 -0.75 6.66
C LEU A 534 25.99 -0.52 7.42
N GLU A 535 24.88 -0.39 6.70
CA GLU A 535 23.52 -0.25 7.23
C GLU A 535 22.48 -0.92 6.31
N MET A 536 21.19 -0.84 6.63
CA MET A 536 20.16 -1.69 6.00
C MET A 536 19.04 -0.94 5.27
N GLU A 537 19.00 0.40 5.26
CA GLU A 537 17.85 1.15 4.71
C GLU A 537 18.21 2.09 3.54
N GLY A 538 19.48 2.51 3.44
CA GLY A 538 19.96 3.49 2.48
C GLY A 538 19.63 3.17 1.02
N ALA A 539 19.71 1.91 0.60
CA ALA A 539 19.36 1.47 -0.75
C ALA A 539 17.89 1.77 -1.08
N GLY A 540 16.99 1.52 -0.13
CA GLY A 540 15.57 1.82 -0.28
C GLY A 540 15.27 3.31 -0.27
N LEU A 541 15.95 4.08 0.61
CA LEU A 541 15.86 5.55 0.58
C LEU A 541 16.29 6.10 -0.78
N TYR A 542 17.44 5.67 -1.31
CA TYR A 542 17.93 6.10 -2.61
C TYR A 542 16.90 5.79 -3.69
N ALA A 543 16.41 4.55 -3.75
CA ALA A 543 15.53 4.12 -4.82
C ALA A 543 14.21 4.91 -4.83
N ALA A 544 13.61 5.14 -3.66
CA ALA A 544 12.41 5.97 -3.54
C ALA A 544 12.70 7.45 -3.85
N ALA A 545 13.77 8.03 -3.32
CA ALA A 545 14.09 9.43 -3.54
C ALA A 545 14.47 9.73 -5.00
N TYR A 546 15.16 8.80 -5.66
CA TYR A 546 15.49 8.86 -7.08
C TYR A 546 14.23 8.85 -7.94
N ASP A 547 13.29 7.93 -7.66
CA ASP A 547 12.02 7.82 -8.36
C ASP A 547 11.13 9.07 -8.17
N LEU A 548 11.12 9.64 -6.97
CA LEU A 548 10.32 10.83 -6.63
C LEU A 548 10.99 12.16 -6.99
N GLY A 549 12.29 12.15 -7.30
CA GLY A 549 13.08 13.36 -7.51
C GLY A 549 13.23 14.25 -6.26
N ILE A 550 13.32 13.65 -5.07
CA ILE A 550 13.44 14.36 -3.79
C ILE A 550 14.89 14.35 -3.28
N GLU A 551 15.29 15.42 -2.60
CA GLU A 551 16.59 15.49 -1.93
C GLU A 551 16.69 14.46 -0.80
N TRP A 552 17.84 13.79 -0.68
CA TRP A 552 18.00 12.74 0.33
C TRP A 552 19.44 12.64 0.84
N ALA A 553 19.61 12.10 2.05
CA ALA A 553 20.91 11.67 2.56
C ALA A 553 20.74 10.57 3.61
N VAL A 554 21.78 9.73 3.75
CA VAL A 554 21.89 8.78 4.86
C VAL A 554 22.95 9.27 5.84
N ILE A 555 22.55 9.49 7.09
CA ILE A 555 23.40 10.05 8.14
C ILE A 555 23.38 9.07 9.32
N LYS A 556 24.44 8.28 9.44
CA LYS A 556 24.56 7.26 10.49
C LYS A 556 25.76 7.56 11.38
N ALA A 557 25.81 6.97 12.57
CA ALA A 557 27.02 6.95 13.37
C ALA A 557 27.39 5.53 13.75
N VAL A 558 28.70 5.29 13.94
CA VAL A 558 29.22 3.94 14.17
C VAL A 558 28.81 3.46 15.56
N SER A 559 27.99 2.41 15.63
CA SER A 559 27.59 1.76 16.88
C SER A 559 28.34 0.47 17.17
N ASP A 560 28.88 -0.18 16.14
CA ASP A 560 29.57 -1.46 16.25
C ASP A 560 30.52 -1.70 15.08
N PHE A 561 31.25 -2.81 15.15
CA PHE A 561 32.26 -3.19 14.16
C PHE A 561 31.81 -4.33 13.26
N GLY A 562 30.60 -4.87 13.39
CA GLY A 562 30.10 -6.00 12.59
C GLY A 562 30.99 -7.26 12.62
N ASP A 563 31.73 -7.51 13.70
CA ASP A 563 32.77 -8.55 13.78
C ASP A 563 32.49 -9.65 14.81
N GLY A 564 31.27 -9.71 15.37
CA GLY A 564 30.91 -10.59 16.48
C GLY A 564 30.88 -9.88 17.84
N SER A 565 31.30 -8.61 17.90
CA SER A 565 31.32 -7.82 19.13
C SER A 565 30.06 -6.96 19.38
N LYS A 566 28.98 -7.16 18.61
CA LYS A 566 27.77 -6.31 18.70
C LYS A 566 27.11 -6.34 20.09
N SER A 567 27.21 -7.45 20.81
CA SER A 567 26.70 -7.58 22.19
C SER A 567 27.45 -6.69 23.19
N VAL A 568 28.78 -6.58 23.03
CA VAL A 568 29.67 -5.76 23.88
C VAL A 568 29.52 -4.27 23.57
N THR A 569 29.22 -3.94 22.32
CA THR A 569 29.05 -2.56 21.85
C THR A 569 27.60 -2.07 21.91
N LYS A 570 26.67 -2.85 22.46
CA LYS A 570 25.23 -2.51 22.51
C LYS A 570 24.95 -1.14 23.14
N ASP A 571 25.68 -0.77 24.19
CA ASP A 571 25.51 0.50 24.89
C ASP A 571 25.95 1.73 24.08
N TRP A 572 26.59 1.52 22.92
CA TRP A 572 26.96 2.59 21.99
C TRP A 572 25.80 3.01 21.08
N GLN A 573 24.73 2.21 20.95
CA GLN A 573 23.62 2.54 20.05
C GLN A 573 22.93 3.87 20.40
N PRO A 574 22.58 4.17 21.67
CA PRO A 574 22.01 5.47 22.03
C PRO A 574 22.99 6.61 21.75
N PHE A 575 24.27 6.42 22.04
CA PHE A 575 25.29 7.45 21.81
C PHE A 575 25.47 7.77 20.34
N ALA A 576 25.68 6.74 19.50
CA ALA A 576 25.81 6.89 18.06
C ALA A 576 24.56 7.57 17.48
N SER A 577 23.36 7.16 17.90
CA SER A 577 22.10 7.80 17.51
C SER A 577 22.09 9.30 17.80
N VAL A 578 22.54 9.72 19.00
CA VAL A 578 22.64 11.14 19.38
C VAL A 578 23.68 11.89 18.55
N MET A 579 24.82 11.28 18.23
CA MET A 579 25.83 11.89 17.36
C MET A 579 25.26 12.16 15.97
N ALA A 580 24.63 11.17 15.33
CA ALA A 580 24.00 11.32 14.03
C ALA A 580 22.91 12.41 14.03
N ALA A 581 21.99 12.37 15.00
CA ALA A 581 20.94 13.38 15.14
C ALA A 581 21.48 14.79 15.38
N SER A 582 22.58 14.93 16.13
CA SER A 582 23.21 16.23 16.40
C SER A 582 23.82 16.86 15.15
N VAL A 583 24.38 16.04 14.25
CA VAL A 583 24.92 16.49 12.97
C VAL A 583 23.79 16.91 12.05
N VAL A 584 22.68 16.15 11.99
CA VAL A 584 21.47 16.53 11.26
C VAL A 584 20.94 17.89 11.74
N HIS A 585 20.81 18.05 13.06
CA HIS A 585 20.40 19.33 13.64
C HIS A 585 21.36 20.47 13.23
N ASN A 586 22.68 20.27 13.33
CA ASN A 586 23.65 21.29 12.91
C ASN A 586 23.53 21.64 11.42
N MET A 587 23.30 20.64 10.57
CA MET A 587 23.13 20.81 9.12
C MET A 587 21.85 21.56 8.75
N PHE A 588 20.81 21.55 9.58
CA PHE A 588 19.48 21.98 9.15
C PHE A 588 18.73 22.89 10.13
N LYS A 589 19.30 23.25 11.28
CA LYS A 589 18.67 24.14 12.29
C LYS A 589 18.29 25.53 11.76
N GLU A 590 18.88 25.98 10.66
CA GLU A 590 18.60 27.28 10.04
C GLU A 590 17.69 27.13 8.81
N ALA A 591 16.44 27.60 8.88
CA ALA A 591 15.44 27.47 7.80
C ALA A 591 15.90 27.96 6.43
N HIS A 592 16.70 29.03 6.40
CA HIS A 592 17.12 29.67 5.14
C HIS A 592 17.99 28.76 4.27
N VAL A 593 18.62 27.73 4.87
CA VAL A 593 19.48 26.75 4.19
C VAL A 593 18.73 25.97 3.10
N ILE A 594 17.48 25.60 3.37
CA ILE A 594 16.63 24.81 2.45
C ILE A 594 15.42 25.59 1.96
N LYS A 595 15.36 26.90 2.22
CA LYS A 595 14.22 27.75 1.85
C LYS A 595 13.91 27.72 0.35
N LYS A 596 14.94 27.64 -0.50
CA LYS A 596 14.82 27.61 -1.97
C LYS A 596 14.69 26.19 -2.55
N TRP A 597 14.73 25.15 -1.73
CA TRP A 597 14.57 23.78 -2.23
C TRP A 597 13.08 23.51 -2.49
N PRO A 598 12.73 22.87 -3.61
CA PRO A 598 11.34 22.58 -3.93
C PRO A 598 10.78 21.53 -2.96
N HIS A 599 9.50 21.67 -2.61
CA HIS A 599 8.76 20.57 -2.03
C HIS A 599 8.48 19.51 -3.11
N TYR A 600 8.31 18.25 -2.68
CA TYR A 600 7.81 17.20 -3.57
C TYR A 600 6.53 17.65 -4.29
N LYS A 601 6.39 17.26 -5.58
CA LYS A 601 5.33 17.71 -6.50
C LYS A 601 5.25 19.23 -6.71
N ASN A 602 6.30 19.99 -6.38
CA ASN A 602 6.29 21.46 -6.37
C ASN A 602 5.09 22.01 -5.59
N PHE A 603 4.72 21.34 -4.49
CA PHE A 603 3.59 21.76 -3.68
C PHE A 603 3.77 23.22 -3.25
N ASP A 604 2.88 24.09 -3.73
CA ASP A 604 2.82 25.48 -3.32
C ASP A 604 1.78 25.61 -2.20
N PRO A 605 2.19 26.00 -0.97
CA PRO A 605 1.25 26.27 0.11
C PRO A 605 0.13 27.25 -0.27
N GLY A 606 0.39 28.18 -1.20
CA GLY A 606 -0.60 29.14 -1.70
C GLY A 606 -1.67 28.53 -2.60
N MET A 607 -1.40 27.38 -3.26
CA MET A 607 -2.42 26.69 -4.06
C MET A 607 -3.46 25.96 -3.22
N ALA A 608 -3.19 25.69 -1.94
CA ALA A 608 -4.14 25.02 -1.05
C ALA A 608 -5.36 25.91 -0.71
N GLU A 609 -5.19 27.24 -0.59
CA GLU A 609 -6.30 28.17 -0.42
C GLU A 609 -7.17 28.24 -1.69
N ASP A 610 -6.56 28.33 -2.88
CA ASP A 610 -7.27 28.38 -4.15
C ASP A 610 -7.95 27.05 -4.54
N THR A 611 -7.37 25.89 -4.17
CA THR A 611 -8.03 24.59 -4.39
C THR A 611 -9.15 24.32 -3.40
N ILE A 612 -9.09 24.86 -2.18
CA ILE A 612 -10.20 24.82 -1.23
C ILE A 612 -11.36 25.68 -1.74
N ASP A 613 -11.11 26.86 -2.30
CA ASP A 613 -12.17 27.69 -2.90
C ASP A 613 -12.74 27.08 -4.19
N ALA A 614 -11.90 26.49 -5.05
CA ALA A 614 -12.37 25.79 -6.24
C ALA A 614 -13.13 24.49 -5.92
N LYS A 615 -12.71 23.72 -4.90
CA LYS A 615 -13.45 22.55 -4.39
C LYS A 615 -14.73 22.96 -3.69
N ASN A 616 -14.72 24.00 -2.87
CA ASN A 616 -15.91 24.56 -2.25
C ASN A 616 -16.88 25.10 -3.30
N GLU A 617 -16.41 25.69 -4.40
CA GLU A 617 -17.28 26.09 -5.51
C GLU A 617 -17.83 24.89 -6.28
N ASN A 618 -17.05 23.83 -6.47
CA ASN A 618 -17.49 22.64 -7.18
C ASN A 618 -18.43 21.76 -6.33
N GLU A 619 -18.21 21.70 -5.02
CA GLU A 619 -19.12 21.13 -4.02
C GLU A 619 -20.35 22.00 -3.84
N LYS A 620 -20.23 23.33 -3.80
CA LYS A 620 -21.40 24.23 -3.84
C LYS A 620 -22.17 24.08 -5.14
N ARG A 621 -21.52 23.91 -6.30
CA ARG A 621 -22.18 23.63 -7.59
C ARG A 621 -22.84 22.26 -7.61
N THR A 622 -22.22 21.25 -7.01
CA THR A 622 -22.75 19.88 -6.93
C THR A 622 -23.92 19.82 -5.95
N GLN A 623 -23.79 20.44 -4.78
CA GLN A 623 -24.85 20.60 -3.78
C GLN A 623 -25.99 21.49 -4.29
N MET A 624 -25.69 22.55 -5.07
CA MET A 624 -26.70 23.36 -5.72
C MET A 624 -27.42 22.58 -6.82
N LYS A 625 -26.73 21.73 -7.60
CA LYS A 625 -27.37 20.81 -8.56
C LYS A 625 -28.22 19.75 -7.87
N ILE A 626 -27.76 19.22 -6.73
CA ILE A 626 -28.52 18.29 -5.89
C ILE A 626 -29.75 18.99 -5.30
N ASN A 627 -29.61 20.21 -4.78
CA ASN A 627 -30.71 21.00 -4.24
C ASN A 627 -31.71 21.42 -5.32
N ILE A 628 -31.26 21.81 -6.52
CA ILE A 628 -32.13 22.11 -7.67
C ILE A 628 -32.87 20.84 -8.13
N ASN A 629 -32.20 19.68 -8.16
CA ASN A 629 -32.86 18.41 -8.48
C ASN A 629 -33.82 17.95 -7.37
N ALA A 630 -33.49 18.20 -6.10
CA ALA A 630 -34.35 17.94 -4.96
C ALA A 630 -35.59 18.84 -4.99
N GLU A 631 -35.44 20.15 -5.25
CA GLU A 631 -36.55 21.10 -5.41
C GLU A 631 -37.41 20.80 -6.64
N ARG A 632 -36.81 20.39 -7.77
CA ARG A 632 -37.54 19.92 -8.96
C ARG A 632 -38.34 18.66 -8.66
N ASN A 633 -37.75 17.70 -7.97
CA ASN A 633 -38.45 16.47 -7.53
C ASN A 633 -39.56 16.80 -6.53
N HIS A 634 -39.32 17.73 -5.59
CA HIS A 634 -40.32 18.19 -4.62
C HIS A 634 -41.50 18.90 -5.31
N SER A 635 -41.24 19.75 -6.31
CA SER A 635 -42.26 20.43 -7.12
C SER A 635 -43.05 19.45 -8.00
N GLN A 636 -42.38 18.42 -8.56
CA GLN A 636 -43.04 17.36 -9.33
C GLN A 636 -43.94 16.51 -8.43
N ILE A 637 -43.46 16.11 -7.24
CA ILE A 637 -44.25 15.35 -6.25
C ILE A 637 -45.45 16.18 -5.78
N GLN A 638 -45.30 17.48 -5.52
CA GLN A 638 -46.41 18.39 -5.18
C GLN A 638 -47.49 18.43 -6.27
N LYS A 639 -47.09 18.55 -7.55
CA LYS A 639 -48.03 18.52 -8.67
C LYS A 639 -48.74 17.18 -8.79
N CYS A 640 -48.04 16.07 -8.56
CA CYS A 640 -48.63 14.74 -8.60
C CYS A 640 -49.67 14.53 -7.50
N VAL A 641 -49.34 14.90 -6.26
CA VAL A 641 -50.27 14.78 -5.12
C VAL A 641 -51.52 15.63 -5.34
N LEU A 642 -51.36 16.87 -5.82
CA LEU A 642 -52.49 17.76 -6.13
C LEU A 642 -53.40 17.20 -7.25
N VAL A 643 -52.80 16.64 -8.31
CA VAL A 643 -53.55 15.99 -9.40
C VAL A 643 -54.32 14.76 -8.89
N VAL A 644 -53.72 13.96 -8.00
CA VAL A 644 -54.38 12.81 -7.38
C VAL A 644 -55.55 13.24 -6.50
N VAL A 645 -55.39 14.29 -5.68
CA VAL A 645 -56.46 14.85 -4.84
C VAL A 645 -57.61 15.39 -5.71
N LEU A 646 -57.30 16.16 -6.76
CA LEU A 646 -58.29 16.73 -7.68
C LEU A 646 -59.03 15.65 -8.49
N GLN A 647 -58.33 14.64 -9.02
CA GLN A 647 -58.98 13.55 -9.75
C GLN A 647 -59.82 12.64 -8.85
N THR A 648 -59.44 12.51 -7.57
CA THR A 648 -60.24 11.79 -6.57
C THR A 648 -61.50 12.59 -6.22
N LYS A 649 -61.42 13.93 -6.06
CA LYS A 649 -62.59 14.82 -5.94
C LYS A 649 -63.55 14.67 -7.12
N ILE A 650 -63.03 14.64 -8.35
CA ILE A 650 -63.82 14.53 -9.59
C ILE A 650 -64.50 13.16 -9.71
N SER A 651 -63.75 12.06 -9.49
CA SER A 651 -64.30 10.70 -9.56
C SER A 651 -65.36 10.43 -8.48
N PHE A 652 -65.23 11.05 -7.30
CA PHE A 652 -66.26 10.97 -6.25
C PHE A 652 -67.50 11.82 -6.54
N ARG A 653 -67.35 13.02 -7.13
CA ARG A 653 -68.50 13.80 -7.62
C ARG A 653 -69.29 13.04 -8.68
N MET A 654 -68.61 12.33 -9.58
CA MET A 654 -69.25 11.51 -10.62
C MET A 654 -69.97 10.25 -10.08
N THR A 655 -69.52 9.68 -8.96
CA THR A 655 -70.19 8.53 -8.33
C THR A 655 -71.33 8.94 -7.40
N ALA A 656 -71.30 10.14 -6.82
CA ALA A 656 -72.42 10.69 -6.06
C ALA A 656 -73.63 11.07 -6.93
N THR A 657 -73.42 11.39 -8.21
CA THR A 657 -74.50 11.77 -9.15
C THR A 657 -75.10 10.61 -9.94
N SER A 658 -74.46 9.43 -9.96
CA SER A 658 -74.84 8.33 -10.88
C SER A 658 -75.46 7.08 -10.23
N GLY A 659 -75.66 7.03 -8.91
CA GLY A 659 -76.47 5.99 -8.25
C GLY A 659 -76.04 4.53 -8.49
N GLN A 660 -74.80 4.25 -8.89
CA GLN A 660 -74.36 2.88 -9.22
C GLN A 660 -73.86 2.07 -8.01
N SER A 661 -74.17 0.77 -8.02
CA SER A 661 -73.98 -0.16 -6.90
C SER A 661 -72.52 -0.54 -6.61
N ILE A 662 -72.30 -1.02 -5.38
CA ILE A 662 -71.01 -1.30 -4.72
C ILE A 662 -70.07 -2.23 -5.52
N LYS A 663 -70.57 -3.08 -6.43
CA LYS A 663 -69.71 -3.98 -7.23
C LYS A 663 -68.85 -3.26 -8.28
N SER A 664 -69.20 -2.04 -8.72
CA SER A 664 -68.35 -1.26 -9.64
C SER A 664 -67.16 -0.57 -8.94
N LYS A 665 -67.20 -0.44 -7.60
CA LYS A 665 -66.17 0.26 -6.80
C LYS A 665 -64.83 -0.47 -6.73
N SER A 666 -64.82 -1.81 -6.81
CA SER A 666 -63.59 -2.63 -6.75
C SER A 666 -62.82 -2.69 -8.08
N VAL A 667 -63.50 -2.50 -9.21
CA VAL A 667 -62.89 -2.46 -10.54
C VAL A 667 -62.27 -1.08 -10.80
N LEU A 668 -62.96 -0.01 -10.38
CA LEU A 668 -62.43 1.35 -10.43
C LEU A 668 -61.21 1.54 -9.52
N SER A 669 -61.21 0.98 -8.30
CA SER A 669 -60.05 1.09 -7.39
C SER A 669 -58.81 0.36 -7.93
N LYS A 670 -58.96 -0.82 -8.55
CA LYS A 670 -57.86 -1.56 -9.18
C LYS A 670 -57.30 -0.85 -10.41
N ARG A 671 -58.17 -0.29 -11.29
CA ARG A 671 -57.72 0.49 -12.45
C ARG A 671 -57.03 1.79 -12.04
N PHE A 672 -57.54 2.46 -11.01
CA PHE A 672 -56.92 3.67 -10.46
C PHE A 672 -55.55 3.35 -9.86
N ALA A 673 -55.41 2.25 -9.12
CA ALA A 673 -54.13 1.79 -8.59
C ALA A 673 -53.10 1.51 -9.69
N SER A 674 -53.47 0.75 -10.73
CA SER A 674 -52.56 0.48 -11.86
C SER A 674 -52.15 1.76 -12.61
N TYR A 675 -53.06 2.73 -12.74
CA TYR A 675 -52.77 4.02 -13.34
C TYR A 675 -51.85 4.88 -12.46
N LEU A 676 -52.07 4.89 -11.14
CA LEU A 676 -51.24 5.60 -10.16
C LEU A 676 -49.82 5.05 -10.15
N THR A 677 -49.64 3.72 -10.15
CA THR A 677 -48.33 3.07 -10.24
C THR A 677 -47.61 3.40 -11.54
N LEU A 678 -48.33 3.41 -12.68
CA LEU A 678 -47.75 3.75 -13.98
C LEU A 678 -47.33 5.23 -14.08
N MET A 679 -48.11 6.15 -13.51
CA MET A 679 -47.75 7.57 -13.43
C MET A 679 -46.56 7.81 -12.50
N MET A 680 -46.58 7.25 -11.29
CA MET A 680 -45.52 7.41 -10.29
C MET A 680 -44.19 6.80 -10.74
N SER A 681 -44.22 5.66 -11.44
CA SER A 681 -43.02 5.04 -12.03
C SER A 681 -42.41 5.88 -13.17
N LYS A 682 -43.23 6.59 -13.96
CA LYS A 682 -42.76 7.50 -15.01
C LYS A 682 -42.16 8.80 -14.46
N GLN A 683 -42.66 9.32 -13.33
CA GLN A 683 -42.22 10.62 -12.78
C GLN A 683 -41.16 10.52 -11.67
N CYS A 684 -41.13 9.44 -10.88
CA CYS A 684 -40.24 9.30 -9.71
C CYS A 684 -39.21 8.16 -9.84
N GLY A 685 -39.16 7.49 -10.99
CA GLY A 685 -38.31 6.32 -11.21
C GLY A 685 -38.87 5.03 -10.59
N ALA A 686 -38.49 3.89 -11.16
CA ALA A 686 -39.14 2.60 -10.91
C ALA A 686 -39.11 2.13 -9.44
N LYS A 687 -38.08 2.49 -8.67
CA LYS A 687 -37.91 2.08 -7.26
C LYS A 687 -38.58 3.02 -6.24
N GLY A 688 -38.69 4.32 -6.55
CA GLY A 688 -39.33 5.30 -5.65
C GLY A 688 -40.86 5.33 -5.78
N GLY A 689 -41.37 5.20 -7.02
CA GLY A 689 -42.82 5.22 -7.28
C GLY A 689 -43.56 3.96 -6.82
N THR A 690 -42.86 2.84 -6.66
CA THR A 690 -43.44 1.55 -6.23
C THR A 690 -43.73 1.51 -4.73
N GLY A 691 -42.80 1.96 -3.89
CA GLY A 691 -42.98 1.94 -2.43
C GLY A 691 -44.10 2.86 -1.93
N ILE A 692 -44.23 4.07 -2.49
CA ILE A 692 -45.31 5.01 -2.11
C ILE A 692 -46.67 4.50 -2.58
N ALA A 693 -46.74 3.94 -3.79
CA ALA A 693 -47.96 3.34 -4.32
C ALA A 693 -48.39 2.11 -3.52
N GLU A 694 -47.45 1.28 -3.05
CA GLU A 694 -47.72 0.11 -2.20
C GLU A 694 -48.28 0.51 -0.83
N VAL A 695 -47.71 1.52 -0.17
CA VAL A 695 -48.20 2.02 1.13
C VAL A 695 -49.60 2.64 0.98
N ALA A 696 -49.84 3.41 -0.09
CA ALA A 696 -51.16 3.97 -0.38
C ALA A 696 -52.19 2.86 -0.67
N LEU A 697 -51.81 1.82 -1.43
CA LEU A 697 -52.65 0.68 -1.77
C LEU A 697 -53.01 -0.20 -0.57
N GLN A 698 -52.05 -0.50 0.30
CA GLN A 698 -52.28 -1.30 1.51
C GLN A 698 -53.27 -0.61 2.47
N LYS A 699 -53.23 0.73 2.55
CA LYS A 699 -54.12 1.49 3.45
C LYS A 699 -55.49 1.79 2.84
N TRP A 700 -55.59 1.99 1.52
CA TRP A 700 -56.87 2.33 0.85
C TRP A 700 -57.93 1.23 0.87
N GLY A 701 -57.54 -0.04 1.09
CA GLY A 701 -58.41 -1.21 0.97
C GLY A 701 -59.47 -1.40 2.07
N THR A 702 -59.44 -0.62 3.16
CA THR A 702 -60.23 -0.92 4.38
C THR A 702 -61.57 -0.20 4.49
N GLY A 703 -61.93 0.65 3.52
CA GLY A 703 -63.25 1.32 3.48
C GLY A 703 -63.50 2.39 4.55
N ASN A 704 -62.56 2.63 5.48
CA ASN A 704 -62.71 3.63 6.53
C ASN A 704 -62.06 4.98 6.13
N ARG A 705 -62.91 5.97 5.81
CA ARG A 705 -62.53 7.26 5.20
C ARG A 705 -61.65 8.14 6.09
N GLN A 706 -61.92 8.22 7.39
CA GLN A 706 -61.14 9.03 8.34
C GLN A 706 -59.70 8.50 8.48
N HIS A 707 -59.53 7.18 8.44
CA HIS A 707 -58.22 6.55 8.55
C HIS A 707 -57.32 6.85 7.33
N ASN A 708 -57.93 6.95 6.15
CA ASN A 708 -57.22 7.28 4.90
C ASN A 708 -56.77 8.75 4.87
N VAL A 709 -57.59 9.68 5.38
CA VAL A 709 -57.25 11.11 5.46
C VAL A 709 -56.13 11.34 6.47
N GLY A 710 -56.22 10.73 7.66
CA GLY A 710 -55.15 10.82 8.66
C GLY A 710 -53.82 10.23 8.19
N ALA A 711 -53.85 9.12 7.43
CA ALA A 711 -52.65 8.52 6.86
C ALA A 711 -52.00 9.39 5.78
N LEU A 712 -52.79 10.03 4.92
CA LEU A 712 -52.31 10.97 3.90
C LEU A 712 -51.72 12.23 4.54
N LYS A 713 -52.38 12.79 5.56
CA LYS A 713 -51.87 13.93 6.33
C LYS A 713 -50.50 13.63 6.94
N LYS A 714 -50.37 12.48 7.60
CA LYS A 714 -49.10 12.05 8.21
C LYS A 714 -47.97 11.90 7.18
N ILE A 715 -48.25 11.34 6.01
CA ILE A 715 -47.25 11.22 4.92
C ILE A 715 -46.82 12.61 4.42
N VAL A 716 -47.76 13.55 4.27
CA VAL A 716 -47.46 14.92 3.83
C VAL A 716 -46.69 15.71 4.90
N GLU A 717 -47.04 15.54 6.18
CA GLU A 717 -46.33 16.12 7.32
C GLU A 717 -44.88 15.61 7.42
N GLU A 718 -44.70 14.29 7.31
CA GLU A 718 -43.38 13.64 7.45
C GLU A 718 -42.47 13.85 6.23
N THR A 719 -43.05 14.02 5.04
CA THR A 719 -42.28 14.03 3.77
C THR A 719 -42.16 15.42 3.14
N MET A 720 -43.12 16.33 3.34
CA MET A 720 -43.25 17.53 2.51
C MET A 720 -43.32 18.87 3.27
N ALA A 721 -43.69 18.86 4.56
CA ALA A 721 -43.73 20.04 5.46
C ALA A 721 -44.34 21.35 4.87
N ARG A 722 -45.40 21.25 4.05
CA ARG A 722 -46.13 22.43 3.51
C ARG A 722 -47.55 22.54 4.04
N VAL A 723 -47.83 23.66 4.71
CA VAL A 723 -49.09 23.97 5.40
C VAL A 723 -50.28 24.05 4.44
N ASP A 724 -50.09 24.55 3.22
CA ASP A 724 -51.14 24.78 2.23
C ASP A 724 -51.80 23.48 1.73
N VAL A 725 -51.04 22.39 1.60
CA VAL A 725 -51.58 21.07 1.22
C VAL A 725 -52.28 20.40 2.41
N ILE A 726 -51.72 20.56 3.61
CA ILE A 726 -52.35 20.10 4.86
C ILE A 726 -53.70 20.79 5.04
N ASN A 727 -53.78 22.09 4.79
CA ASN A 727 -55.03 22.87 4.86
C ASN A 727 -56.09 22.38 3.85
N GLU A 728 -55.70 21.98 2.63
CA GLU A 728 -56.65 21.37 1.67
C GLU A 728 -57.17 20.01 2.15
N ILE A 729 -56.31 19.20 2.76
CA ILE A 729 -56.67 17.89 3.33
C ILE A 729 -57.60 18.08 4.54
N GLU A 730 -57.32 19.05 5.41
CA GLU A 730 -58.16 19.42 6.56
C GLU A 730 -59.52 20.01 6.11
N ASN A 731 -59.56 20.81 5.05
CA ASN A 731 -60.81 21.25 4.44
C ASN A 731 -61.67 20.08 3.93
N TRP A 732 -61.02 19.00 3.48
CA TRP A 732 -61.69 17.75 3.12
C TRP A 732 -62.31 17.03 4.33
N GLU A 733 -61.65 17.14 5.49
CA GLU A 733 -62.16 16.67 6.78
C GLU A 733 -63.37 17.51 7.24
N GLN A 734 -63.33 18.84 7.05
CA GLN A 734 -64.44 19.74 7.41
C GLN A 734 -65.67 19.60 6.50
N LEU A 735 -65.47 19.34 5.20
CA LEU A 735 -66.57 19.02 4.27
C LEU A 735 -67.35 17.75 4.67
N CYS A 736 -66.81 16.90 5.56
CA CYS A 736 -67.49 15.72 6.08
C CYS A 736 -68.49 16.02 7.23
N VAL A 737 -68.53 17.23 7.79
CA VAL A 737 -69.44 17.57 8.90
C VAL A 737 -70.78 18.13 8.41
N CYS A 738 -70.86 18.63 7.18
CA CYS A 738 -72.10 19.11 6.57
C CYS A 738 -72.79 18.04 5.71
N HIS A 739 -73.36 17.00 6.35
CA HIS A 739 -74.43 16.18 5.74
C HIS A 739 -75.70 16.28 6.60
N GLY A 740 -76.13 17.52 6.82
CA GLY A 740 -77.33 17.86 7.54
C GLY A 740 -77.88 19.25 7.20
N CYS A 741 -77.70 19.74 5.97
CA CYS A 741 -78.53 20.80 5.41
C CYS A 741 -78.31 20.91 3.90
N GLY A 742 -79.40 20.73 3.15
CA GLY A 742 -79.40 20.96 1.71
C GLY A 742 -79.27 22.45 1.44
N ASN A 743 -78.13 22.86 0.87
CA ASN A 743 -78.08 23.98 -0.05
C ASN A 743 -76.88 23.83 -0.99
N LYS A 744 -77.16 24.02 -2.28
CA LYS A 744 -76.20 24.00 -3.37
C LYS A 744 -75.08 25.03 -3.12
N LEU A 745 -73.84 24.58 -3.13
CA LEU A 745 -72.68 25.44 -3.38
C LEU A 745 -72.12 25.07 -4.76
N LYS A 746 -72.05 26.09 -5.63
CA LYS A 746 -71.56 26.03 -7.02
C LYS A 746 -70.13 25.48 -7.11
#